data_AF-A0A850BIP4-F1
#
_entry.id   AF-A0A850BIP4-F1
#
_cell.length_a   1.000
_cell.length_b   1.000
_cell.length_c   1.000
_cell.angle_alpha   90.00
_cell.angle_beta   90.00
_cell.angle_gamma   90.00
#
_symmetry.space_group_name_H-M   'P 1'
#
loop_
_entity.id
_entity.type
_entity.pdbx_description
1 polymer ?
#
loop_
_entity_poly.entity_id
_entity_poly.type
_entity_poly.pdbx_seq_one_letter_code
_entity_poly.pdbx_strand_id
1 'polypeptide(L)'
;MSDHPRNPTLLVGLGAFGRDVIDLAARGPARQRPNLACIEVREDGGEEPRSDGARDAGRPAIIEATSRKARDELRAMLDLEHFVEHTEPTDPRGPRCDVLLVGDLSEPGIASIAPALAAALAAELRAEFHGILRSGEGALCVCPLLCTPRSADKDQVAAAARALSAAAESIDPQRRLDARVYLVEDQSGKYLLSRAELVRSFAAFLHLLLFSGLRDAELGARGLIERAPNEGGPFATFACATLELDQRSLARLSAVRLAREILRRLREGRELTIAEIAAESAGIIPERGRLETDLWKESSAGTLEKHLEPPLIDVPEITWEDSPEDIVERKFNALFRARAESRIRGFREDVERFKMDRLAAEIEKSGKSTLERLTSALAERIEREVEAGPRGHARALEILRDARTRAKGLRDEVEAEIESPDLDPFPSSPLDAGVLAIHEAAFFRPRAFRMKIFGAIGIVLGTALTAGVILSVLRGLVAPDPPYFDPTAPLSKGWIAHLGRWPVPFAMGAVLSASSTSYRLWKHYKRHHNWAASARDSLDQALKKHLQRDVVSYFYRRLHYTRLLWVQRIYRRLVEKLDEAIATLEGIRAALAQADLDLGQEERALEDRLRAEGLRGGVLFRGLLSPEGARDIYEEIKPVDTHAAAERFLKEALAGSPWTAAPFAEIPALTAFCDKELARLDVLSPFKPDSEALFRCASDATRAFLSKLALKLSPPLATIEAARGEPPRGRHIAIVPEGAETFVNELFAEENVRGGWDVRGLSRDPRRIHLLIDRGGIGIDAIRALQSAGAPRTPAAGGGKSGP
;
A
#
# COMPACT_ATOMS: atom_id res chain seq x y z
N MET A 1 -18.24 -14.22 -42.07
CA MET A 1 -17.72 -13.28 -43.09
C MET A 1 -17.50 -14.09 -44.34
N SER A 2 -18.06 -13.72 -45.49
CA SER A 2 -17.68 -14.31 -46.78
C SER A 2 -16.36 -13.69 -47.22
N ASP A 3 -15.33 -14.50 -47.49
CA ASP A 3 -13.98 -14.07 -47.85
C ASP A 3 -13.84 -13.58 -49.32
N HIS A 4 -14.95 -13.20 -49.97
CA HIS A 4 -14.97 -12.98 -51.42
C HIS A 4 -15.51 -11.60 -51.80
N PRO A 5 -14.85 -10.88 -52.72
CA PRO A 5 -15.46 -9.80 -53.49
C PRO A 5 -16.82 -10.24 -54.06
N ARG A 6 -17.90 -9.49 -53.82
CA ARG A 6 -19.19 -9.76 -54.48
C ARG A 6 -19.21 -9.36 -55.96
N ASN A 7 -18.44 -8.35 -56.35
CA ASN A 7 -18.34 -7.90 -57.75
C ASN A 7 -16.99 -8.28 -58.37
N PRO A 8 -16.93 -8.61 -59.67
CA PRO A 8 -15.67 -8.75 -60.40
C PRO A 8 -14.82 -7.47 -60.29
N THR A 9 -13.59 -7.60 -59.79
CA THR A 9 -12.65 -6.47 -59.64
C THR A 9 -11.31 -6.75 -60.31
N LEU A 10 -10.84 -5.81 -61.12
CA LEU A 10 -9.52 -5.79 -61.73
C LEU A 10 -8.63 -4.77 -61.03
N LEU A 11 -7.50 -5.21 -60.48
CA LEU A 11 -6.43 -4.32 -60.00
C LEU A 11 -5.36 -4.22 -61.07
N VAL A 12 -5.17 -3.04 -61.65
CA VAL A 12 -4.18 -2.79 -62.70
C VAL A 12 -3.04 -1.95 -62.12
N GLY A 13 -1.87 -2.54 -61.98
CA GLY A 13 -0.69 -1.90 -61.38
C GLY A 13 0.25 -1.40 -62.46
N LEU A 14 0.48 -0.09 -62.46
CA LEU A 14 1.38 0.60 -63.36
C LEU A 14 2.76 0.76 -62.73
N GLY A 15 3.80 0.34 -63.45
CA GLY A 15 5.18 0.55 -63.06
C GLY A 15 5.59 -0.20 -61.79
N ALA A 16 6.59 0.31 -61.08
CA ALA A 16 7.09 -0.31 -59.86
C ALA A 16 6.17 0.02 -58.66
N PHE A 17 5.69 1.26 -58.56
CA PHE A 17 4.76 1.66 -57.50
C PHE A 17 3.46 0.85 -57.53
N GLY A 18 2.82 0.71 -58.70
CA GLY A 18 1.59 -0.06 -58.84
C GLY A 18 1.78 -1.54 -58.48
N ARG A 19 2.94 -2.12 -58.84
CA ARG A 19 3.31 -3.47 -58.42
C ARG A 19 3.45 -3.58 -56.91
N ASP A 20 4.20 -2.68 -56.27
CA ASP A 20 4.41 -2.68 -54.82
C ASP A 20 3.08 -2.56 -54.06
N VAL A 21 2.15 -1.74 -54.56
CA VAL A 21 0.81 -1.58 -54.00
C VAL A 21 -0.01 -2.86 -54.17
N ILE A 22 -0.06 -3.45 -55.36
CA ILE A 22 -0.81 -4.69 -55.61
C ILE A 22 -0.23 -5.85 -54.77
N ASP A 23 1.09 -5.97 -54.73
CA ASP A 23 1.79 -6.97 -53.90
C ASP A 23 1.46 -6.81 -52.42
N LEU A 24 1.22 -5.59 -51.94
CA LEU A 24 0.88 -5.35 -50.54
C LEU A 24 -0.62 -5.48 -50.26
N ALA A 25 -1.47 -5.00 -51.16
CA ALA A 25 -2.93 -5.01 -51.03
C ALA A 25 -3.50 -6.43 -51.20
N ALA A 26 -2.97 -7.21 -52.14
CA ALA A 26 -3.45 -8.55 -52.49
C ALA A 26 -2.61 -9.70 -51.88
N ARG A 27 -1.85 -9.42 -50.80
CA ARG A 27 -1.03 -10.41 -50.08
C ARG A 27 -1.88 -11.54 -49.48
N GLY A 28 -1.46 -12.80 -49.67
CA GLY A 28 -2.11 -13.99 -49.12
C GLY A 28 -3.02 -14.72 -50.12
N PRO A 29 -3.94 -15.60 -49.67
CA PRO A 29 -4.85 -16.35 -50.55
C PRO A 29 -5.82 -15.46 -51.37
N ALA A 30 -5.73 -14.14 -51.22
CA ALA A 30 -6.43 -13.12 -52.00
C ALA A 30 -6.15 -13.17 -53.52
N ARG A 31 -4.95 -13.62 -53.94
CA ARG A 31 -4.61 -13.82 -55.37
C ARG A 31 -5.36 -14.98 -56.05
N GLN A 32 -5.95 -15.89 -55.28
CA GLN A 32 -6.66 -17.08 -55.78
C GLN A 32 -8.18 -16.96 -55.55
N ARG A 33 -8.70 -15.74 -55.45
CA ARG A 33 -10.13 -15.50 -55.21
C ARG A 33 -10.86 -15.37 -56.55
N PRO A 34 -12.05 -15.98 -56.71
CA PRO A 34 -12.72 -16.10 -58.00
C PRO A 34 -13.16 -14.75 -58.62
N ASN A 35 -13.27 -13.68 -57.82
CA ASN A 35 -13.81 -12.38 -58.23
C ASN A 35 -12.79 -11.22 -58.14
N LEU A 36 -11.49 -11.51 -58.09
CA LEU A 36 -10.41 -10.51 -58.09
C LEU A 36 -9.23 -10.97 -58.96
N ALA A 37 -8.91 -10.21 -60.00
CA ALA A 37 -7.71 -10.43 -60.80
C ALA A 37 -6.75 -9.23 -60.73
N CYS A 38 -5.45 -9.51 -60.76
CA CYS A 38 -4.39 -8.52 -60.68
C CYS A 38 -3.58 -8.52 -61.97
N ILE A 39 -3.45 -7.36 -62.61
CA ILE A 39 -2.72 -7.17 -63.86
C ILE A 39 -1.57 -6.21 -63.60
N GLU A 40 -0.35 -6.71 -63.72
CA GLU A 40 0.85 -5.87 -63.72
C GLU A 40 1.16 -5.43 -65.15
N VAL A 41 1.31 -4.11 -65.34
CA VAL A 41 1.73 -3.52 -66.61
C VAL A 41 3.22 -3.21 -66.53
N ARG A 42 4.02 -3.90 -67.36
CA ARG A 42 5.46 -3.65 -67.50
C ARG A 42 5.72 -2.94 -68.82
N GLU A 43 6.54 -1.88 -68.77
CA GLU A 43 7.28 -1.45 -69.95
C GLU A 43 8.41 -2.49 -70.16
N ASP A 44 8.15 -3.54 -70.93
CA ASP A 44 9.21 -4.45 -71.35
C ASP A 44 10.12 -3.70 -72.34
N GLY A 45 11.33 -3.43 -71.87
CA GLY A 45 12.38 -2.76 -72.64
C GLY A 45 13.66 -2.68 -71.82
N GLY A 46 14.13 -3.82 -71.29
CA GLY A 46 15.47 -3.94 -70.74
C GLY A 46 16.52 -3.88 -71.85
N GLU A 47 16.77 -2.69 -72.39
CA GLU A 47 18.00 -2.30 -73.09
C GLU A 47 18.03 -0.76 -73.22
N GLU A 48 19.22 -0.18 -73.05
CA GLU A 48 19.56 1.24 -72.89
C GLU A 48 18.82 2.29 -73.79
N PRO A 49 18.76 3.56 -73.36
CA PRO A 49 17.96 4.60 -74.01
C PRO A 49 18.51 4.96 -75.39
N ARG A 50 17.81 4.53 -76.45
CA ARG A 50 17.93 5.12 -77.79
C ARG A 50 16.82 6.14 -78.02
N SER A 51 17.24 7.40 -78.16
CA SER A 51 16.56 8.58 -78.72
C SER A 51 15.03 8.69 -78.62
N ASP A 52 14.56 9.84 -78.14
CA ASP A 52 13.16 10.26 -77.87
C ASP A 52 12.08 9.96 -78.93
N GLY A 53 12.42 9.52 -80.14
CA GLY A 53 11.46 9.15 -81.20
C GLY A 53 10.90 7.72 -81.14
N ALA A 54 11.52 6.77 -80.43
CA ALA A 54 11.10 5.35 -80.45
C ALA A 54 10.09 4.96 -79.35
N ARG A 55 9.92 5.80 -78.32
CA ARG A 55 9.03 5.51 -77.17
C ARG A 55 7.54 5.61 -77.51
N ASP A 56 7.15 6.33 -78.56
CA ASP A 56 5.74 6.47 -78.94
C ASP A 56 5.15 5.24 -79.66
N ALA A 57 5.99 4.42 -80.31
CA ALA A 57 5.53 3.25 -81.08
C ALA A 57 5.16 2.02 -80.22
N GLY A 58 5.74 1.89 -79.02
CA GLY A 58 5.47 0.78 -78.09
C GLY A 58 4.22 0.98 -77.22
N ARG A 59 3.75 2.23 -77.06
CA ARG A 59 2.58 2.56 -76.22
C ARG A 59 1.27 1.92 -76.69
N PRO A 60 0.92 1.94 -77.99
CA PRO A 60 -0.28 1.26 -78.49
C PRO A 60 -0.25 -0.25 -78.20
N ALA A 61 0.93 -0.89 -78.32
CA ALA A 61 1.09 -2.32 -78.06
C ALA A 61 0.88 -2.67 -76.58
N ILE A 62 1.39 -1.85 -75.65
CA ILE A 62 1.18 -2.04 -74.20
C ILE A 62 -0.31 -1.88 -73.84
N ILE A 63 -0.97 -0.85 -74.40
CA ILE A 63 -2.40 -0.62 -74.18
C ILE A 63 -3.24 -1.77 -74.73
N GLU A 64 -2.95 -2.23 -75.95
CA GLU A 64 -3.65 -3.35 -76.58
C GLU A 64 -3.44 -4.66 -75.80
N ALA A 65 -2.20 -4.97 -75.40
CA ALA A 65 -1.87 -6.17 -74.63
C ALA A 65 -2.54 -6.17 -73.25
N THR A 66 -2.53 -5.01 -72.56
CA THR A 66 -3.18 -4.87 -71.24
C THR A 66 -4.69 -4.97 -71.35
N SER A 67 -5.29 -4.34 -72.36
CA SER A 67 -6.74 -4.38 -72.58
C SER A 67 -7.22 -5.78 -73.02
N ARG A 68 -6.42 -6.50 -73.81
CA ARG A 68 -6.65 -7.92 -74.13
C ARG A 68 -6.62 -8.78 -72.86
N LYS A 69 -5.59 -8.64 -72.03
CA LYS A 69 -5.49 -9.38 -70.76
C LYS A 69 -6.63 -9.05 -69.80
N ALA A 70 -7.02 -7.78 -69.70
CA ALA A 70 -8.17 -7.35 -68.90
C ALA A 70 -9.48 -7.99 -69.38
N ARG A 71 -9.68 -8.11 -70.70
CA ARG A 71 -10.82 -8.83 -71.27
C ARG A 71 -10.81 -10.31 -70.91
N ASP A 72 -9.67 -10.98 -71.03
CA ASP A 72 -9.58 -12.41 -70.75
C ASP A 72 -9.82 -12.71 -69.26
N GLU A 73 -9.23 -11.93 -68.35
CA GLU A 73 -9.43 -12.06 -66.90
C GLU A 73 -10.88 -11.75 -66.50
N LEU A 74 -11.47 -10.67 -67.05
CA LEU A 74 -12.87 -10.34 -66.76
C LEU A 74 -13.83 -11.39 -67.32
N ARG A 75 -13.54 -11.96 -68.49
CA ARG A 75 -14.31 -13.08 -69.06
C ARG A 75 -14.23 -14.34 -68.18
N ALA A 76 -13.08 -14.59 -67.54
CA ALA A 76 -12.92 -15.71 -66.62
C ALA A 76 -13.66 -15.51 -65.29
N MET A 77 -13.78 -14.26 -64.81
CA MET A 77 -14.54 -13.93 -63.60
C MET A 77 -16.06 -13.83 -63.83
N LEU A 78 -16.49 -13.48 -65.04
CA LEU A 78 -17.90 -13.38 -65.43
C LEU A 78 -18.44 -14.75 -65.87
N ASP A 79 -18.75 -15.63 -64.92
CA ASP A 79 -19.44 -16.89 -65.18
C ASP A 79 -20.97 -16.69 -65.32
N LEU A 80 -21.52 -17.10 -66.47
CA LEU A 80 -22.94 -17.02 -66.81
C LEU A 80 -23.83 -17.95 -65.95
N GLU A 81 -23.30 -19.02 -65.35
CA GLU A 81 -24.07 -19.89 -64.44
C GLU A 81 -24.24 -19.27 -63.04
N HIS A 82 -23.19 -18.64 -62.49
CA HIS A 82 -23.26 -17.90 -61.23
C HIS A 82 -24.20 -16.68 -61.30
N PHE A 83 -24.29 -16.07 -62.49
CA PHE A 83 -25.10 -14.91 -62.85
C PHE A 83 -26.62 -15.14 -62.69
N VAL A 84 -27.12 -16.33 -63.02
CA VAL A 84 -28.57 -16.64 -62.90
C VAL A 84 -28.97 -16.86 -61.44
N GLU A 85 -28.04 -17.30 -60.59
CA GLU A 85 -28.32 -17.67 -59.21
C GLU A 85 -28.27 -16.48 -58.21
N HIS A 86 -27.51 -15.42 -58.51
CA HIS A 86 -27.19 -14.35 -57.53
C HIS A 86 -27.55 -12.91 -57.95
N THR A 87 -28.06 -12.69 -59.16
CA THR A 87 -28.49 -11.34 -59.59
C THR A 87 -29.97 -11.17 -59.29
N GLU A 88 -30.36 -10.14 -58.52
CA GLU A 88 -31.78 -9.83 -58.32
C GLU A 88 -32.44 -9.57 -59.69
N PRO A 89 -33.57 -10.23 -60.03
CA PRO A 89 -34.27 -10.06 -61.31
C PRO A 89 -34.68 -8.61 -61.63
N THR A 90 -34.57 -7.71 -60.65
CA THR A 90 -35.02 -6.32 -60.67
C THR A 90 -33.93 -5.27 -60.89
N ASP A 91 -32.62 -5.58 -60.88
CA ASP A 91 -31.59 -4.54 -61.18
C ASP A 91 -31.50 -4.31 -62.70
N PRO A 92 -31.91 -3.13 -63.23
CA PRO A 92 -31.89 -2.86 -64.65
C PRO A 92 -30.48 -2.70 -65.24
N ARG A 93 -29.41 -2.62 -64.43
CA ARG A 93 -28.04 -2.24 -64.83
C ARG A 93 -27.10 -3.42 -65.14
N GLY A 94 -27.41 -4.65 -64.73
CA GLY A 94 -26.52 -5.81 -64.91
C GLY A 94 -25.41 -5.91 -63.84
N PRO A 95 -24.44 -6.84 -64.00
CA PRO A 95 -23.39 -7.07 -63.00
C PRO A 95 -22.39 -5.92 -63.01
N ARG A 96 -22.02 -5.44 -61.83
CA ARG A 96 -21.10 -4.29 -61.69
C ARG A 96 -19.66 -4.76 -61.72
N CYS A 97 -18.80 -4.04 -62.44
CA CYS A 97 -17.37 -4.37 -62.57
C CYS A 97 -16.49 -3.16 -62.22
N ASP A 98 -15.44 -3.42 -61.44
CA ASP A 98 -14.50 -2.38 -60.97
C ASP A 98 -13.11 -2.58 -61.56
N VAL A 99 -12.54 -1.52 -62.11
CA VAL A 99 -11.16 -1.51 -62.60
C VAL A 99 -10.40 -0.41 -61.85
N LEU A 100 -9.51 -0.80 -60.93
CA LEU A 100 -8.72 0.12 -60.13
C LEU A 100 -7.32 0.23 -60.72
N LEU A 101 -6.98 1.39 -61.28
CA LEU A 101 -5.71 1.63 -61.96
C LEU A 101 -4.74 2.35 -61.02
N VAL A 102 -3.72 1.67 -60.52
CA VAL A 102 -2.80 2.19 -59.50
C VAL A 102 -1.45 2.53 -60.11
N GLY A 103 -0.92 3.74 -59.87
CA GLY A 103 0.40 4.13 -60.38
C GLY A 103 0.98 5.39 -59.74
N ASP A 104 2.26 5.65 -60.00
CA ASP A 104 2.95 6.88 -59.63
C ASP A 104 3.28 7.69 -60.88
N LEU A 105 2.77 8.92 -60.98
CA LEU A 105 2.95 9.77 -62.16
C LEU A 105 4.38 10.28 -62.34
N SER A 106 5.25 10.14 -61.34
CA SER A 106 6.68 10.44 -61.48
C SER A 106 7.49 9.31 -62.11
N GLU A 107 6.96 8.10 -62.15
CA GLU A 107 7.65 7.00 -62.81
C GLU A 107 7.67 7.22 -64.34
N PRO A 108 8.81 6.94 -65.00
CA PRO A 108 8.94 7.16 -66.44
C PRO A 108 7.81 6.51 -67.23
N GLY A 109 7.21 7.27 -68.17
CA GLY A 109 6.14 6.77 -69.05
C GLY A 109 4.74 6.72 -68.44
N ILE A 110 4.61 6.62 -67.10
CA ILE A 110 3.31 6.40 -66.43
C ILE A 110 2.33 7.57 -66.65
N ALA A 111 2.79 8.83 -66.59
CA ALA A 111 1.95 10.00 -66.84
C ALA A 111 1.32 10.02 -68.23
N SER A 112 1.98 9.44 -69.23
CA SER A 112 1.45 9.33 -70.59
C SER A 112 0.53 8.11 -70.78
N ILE A 113 0.86 6.99 -70.13
CA ILE A 113 0.15 5.71 -70.31
C ILE A 113 -1.13 5.66 -69.49
N ALA A 114 -1.12 6.14 -68.25
CA ALA A 114 -2.26 6.00 -67.33
C ALA A 114 -3.59 6.56 -67.89
N PRO A 115 -3.63 7.78 -68.47
CA PRO A 115 -4.87 8.30 -69.06
C PRO A 115 -5.34 7.54 -70.30
N ALA A 116 -4.40 7.19 -71.19
CA ALA A 116 -4.69 6.49 -72.43
C ALA A 116 -5.22 5.06 -72.15
N LEU A 117 -4.60 4.36 -71.20
CA LEU A 117 -5.02 3.04 -70.77
C LEU A 117 -6.38 3.09 -70.05
N ALA A 118 -6.62 4.07 -69.17
CA ALA A 118 -7.92 4.21 -68.52
C ALA A 118 -9.06 4.40 -69.53
N ALA A 119 -8.86 5.26 -70.54
CA ALA A 119 -9.83 5.46 -71.61
C ALA A 119 -10.00 4.24 -72.52
N ALA A 120 -8.92 3.51 -72.83
CA ALA A 120 -8.96 2.28 -73.61
C ALA A 120 -9.70 1.15 -72.88
N LEU A 121 -9.41 0.92 -71.60
CA LEU A 121 -10.11 -0.06 -70.76
C LEU A 121 -11.60 0.27 -70.67
N ALA A 122 -11.95 1.55 -70.50
CA ALA A 122 -13.33 2.02 -70.50
C ALA A 122 -14.05 1.68 -71.82
N ALA A 123 -13.44 1.97 -72.97
CA ALA A 123 -14.04 1.74 -74.29
C ALA A 123 -14.09 0.26 -74.67
N GLU A 124 -12.98 -0.46 -74.55
CA GLU A 124 -12.85 -1.85 -74.99
C GLU A 124 -13.67 -2.82 -74.14
N LEU A 125 -13.65 -2.68 -72.81
CA LEU A 125 -14.42 -3.57 -71.93
C LEU A 125 -15.93 -3.35 -72.10
N ARG A 126 -16.39 -2.11 -72.28
CA ARG A 126 -17.82 -1.84 -72.58
C ARG A 126 -18.24 -2.38 -73.94
N ALA A 127 -17.38 -2.29 -74.95
CA ALA A 127 -17.67 -2.82 -76.27
C ALA A 127 -17.74 -4.37 -76.26
N GLU A 128 -16.78 -5.02 -75.60
CA GLU A 128 -16.69 -6.48 -75.48
C GLU A 128 -17.87 -7.06 -74.69
N PHE A 129 -18.20 -6.46 -73.55
CA PHE A 129 -19.19 -6.99 -72.62
C PHE A 129 -20.54 -6.26 -72.69
N HIS A 130 -20.86 -5.58 -73.80
CA HIS A 130 -22.11 -4.81 -73.97
C HIS A 130 -23.39 -5.62 -73.74
N GLY A 131 -23.36 -6.93 -74.01
CA GLY A 131 -24.49 -7.83 -73.77
C GLY A 131 -24.69 -8.22 -72.30
N ILE A 132 -23.68 -8.02 -71.46
CA ILE A 132 -23.67 -8.38 -70.02
C ILE A 132 -23.77 -7.11 -69.17
N LEU A 133 -22.88 -6.15 -69.43
CA LEU A 133 -22.88 -4.81 -68.85
C LEU A 133 -23.89 -3.97 -69.64
N ARG A 134 -25.13 -3.88 -69.16
CA ARG A 134 -26.15 -3.04 -69.82
C ARG A 134 -25.65 -1.59 -69.86
N SER A 135 -26.12 -0.79 -70.82
CA SER A 135 -25.73 0.61 -71.08
C SER A 135 -26.04 1.61 -69.94
N GLY A 136 -26.33 1.14 -68.72
CA GLY A 136 -26.57 1.98 -67.56
C GLY A 136 -25.26 2.54 -67.00
N GLU A 137 -25.31 3.82 -66.59
CA GLU A 137 -24.23 4.47 -65.86
C GLU A 137 -23.88 3.65 -64.59
N GLY A 138 -22.57 3.41 -64.37
CA GLY A 138 -22.07 2.69 -63.19
C GLY A 138 -21.96 1.16 -63.32
N ALA A 139 -22.28 0.55 -64.47
CA ALA A 139 -22.08 -0.90 -64.68
C ALA A 139 -20.58 -1.29 -64.80
N LEU A 140 -19.75 -0.43 -65.38
CA LEU A 140 -18.29 -0.53 -65.39
C LEU A 140 -17.70 0.77 -64.85
N CYS A 141 -16.87 0.68 -63.81
CA CYS A 141 -16.14 1.82 -63.26
C CYS A 141 -14.64 1.64 -63.42
N VAL A 142 -14.00 2.58 -64.13
CA VAL A 142 -12.54 2.63 -64.27
C VAL A 142 -12.02 3.76 -63.38
N CYS A 143 -11.48 3.42 -62.22
CA CYS A 143 -11.04 4.34 -61.17
C CYS A 143 -9.50 4.44 -61.14
N PRO A 144 -8.92 5.55 -61.64
CA PRO A 144 -7.50 5.81 -61.49
C PRO A 144 -7.17 6.24 -60.05
N LEU A 145 -6.22 5.54 -59.45
CA LEU A 145 -5.63 5.79 -58.13
C LEU A 145 -4.16 6.16 -58.35
N LEU A 146 -3.86 7.44 -58.49
CA LEU A 146 -2.55 7.91 -58.94
C LEU A 146 -1.85 8.74 -57.87
N CYS A 147 -0.58 8.41 -57.60
CA CYS A 147 0.29 9.23 -56.78
C CYS A 147 0.92 10.36 -57.61
N THR A 148 1.03 11.55 -57.02
CA THR A 148 1.61 12.76 -57.62
C THR A 148 2.70 13.31 -56.70
N PRO A 149 3.86 12.65 -56.59
CA PRO A 149 4.90 13.12 -55.70
C PRO A 149 5.47 14.45 -56.21
N ARG A 150 6.01 15.27 -55.29
CA ARG A 150 6.55 16.60 -55.63
C ARG A 150 7.71 16.57 -56.63
N SER A 151 8.40 15.43 -56.72
CA SER A 151 9.47 15.18 -57.68
C SER A 151 8.97 14.93 -59.10
N ALA A 152 7.67 14.73 -59.32
CA ALA A 152 7.10 14.49 -60.65
C ALA A 152 7.23 15.72 -61.55
N ASP A 153 7.41 15.49 -62.85
CA ASP A 153 7.36 16.53 -63.87
C ASP A 153 5.95 17.13 -63.93
N LYS A 154 5.85 18.41 -63.58
CA LYS A 154 4.59 19.15 -63.47
C LYS A 154 3.84 19.21 -64.80
N ASP A 155 4.54 19.31 -65.93
CA ASP A 155 3.91 19.42 -67.24
C ASP A 155 3.31 18.07 -67.66
N GLN A 156 3.99 16.97 -67.34
CA GLN A 156 3.50 15.62 -67.57
C GLN A 156 2.30 15.29 -66.69
N VAL A 157 2.35 15.61 -65.39
CA VAL A 157 1.21 15.44 -64.47
C VAL A 157 0.00 16.26 -64.94
N ALA A 158 0.23 17.49 -65.42
CA ALA A 158 -0.83 18.35 -65.94
C ALA A 158 -1.45 17.84 -67.25
N ALA A 159 -0.65 17.29 -68.15
CA ALA A 159 -1.14 16.64 -69.36
C ALA A 159 -1.96 15.39 -69.01
N ALA A 160 -1.48 14.58 -68.06
CA ALA A 160 -2.17 13.40 -67.57
C ALA A 160 -3.53 13.74 -66.94
N ALA A 161 -3.56 14.72 -66.03
CA ALA A 161 -4.80 15.18 -65.40
C ALA A 161 -5.79 15.73 -66.44
N ARG A 162 -5.36 16.52 -67.42
CA ARG A 162 -6.23 17.00 -68.50
C ARG A 162 -6.85 15.85 -69.30
N ALA A 163 -6.05 14.86 -69.66
CA ALA A 163 -6.53 13.69 -70.40
C ALA A 163 -7.52 12.86 -69.56
N LEU A 164 -7.25 12.67 -68.26
CA LEU A 164 -8.16 11.97 -67.34
C LEU A 164 -9.47 12.71 -67.12
N SER A 165 -9.43 14.04 -67.00
CA SER A 165 -10.64 14.87 -66.90
C SER A 165 -11.48 14.75 -68.17
N ALA A 166 -10.86 14.85 -69.34
CA ALA A 166 -11.55 14.71 -70.62
C ALA A 166 -12.18 13.31 -70.79
N ALA A 167 -11.49 12.25 -70.34
CA ALA A 167 -12.04 10.89 -70.34
C ALA A 167 -13.21 10.76 -69.35
N ALA A 168 -13.09 11.31 -68.14
CA ALA A 168 -14.14 11.29 -67.13
C ALA A 168 -15.39 12.09 -67.53
N GLU A 169 -15.24 13.12 -68.38
CA GLU A 169 -16.30 14.03 -68.86
C GLU A 169 -16.72 13.76 -70.31
N SER A 170 -16.30 12.63 -70.88
CA SER A 170 -16.65 12.26 -72.25
C SER A 170 -18.17 12.26 -72.48
N ILE A 171 -18.61 12.89 -73.58
CA ILE A 171 -20.00 12.83 -74.05
C ILE A 171 -20.34 11.42 -74.54
N ASP A 172 -19.35 10.73 -75.12
CA ASP A 172 -19.48 9.33 -75.52
C ASP A 172 -19.49 8.43 -74.27
N PRO A 173 -20.62 7.74 -73.97
CA PRO A 173 -20.74 6.85 -72.82
C PRO A 173 -19.77 5.68 -72.85
N GLN A 174 -19.32 5.25 -74.04
CA GLN A 174 -18.39 4.14 -74.15
C GLN A 174 -17.00 4.51 -73.61
N ARG A 175 -16.61 5.78 -73.75
CA ARG A 175 -15.29 6.29 -73.34
C ARG A 175 -15.27 6.90 -71.93
N ARG A 176 -16.44 7.06 -71.31
CA ARG A 176 -16.55 7.66 -69.98
C ARG A 176 -15.97 6.72 -68.91
N LEU A 177 -15.36 7.26 -67.86
CA LEU A 177 -14.79 6.42 -66.79
C LEU A 177 -15.83 5.93 -65.77
N ASP A 178 -16.92 6.68 -65.60
CA ASP A 178 -17.99 6.48 -64.59
C ASP A 178 -17.49 6.35 -63.14
N ALA A 179 -16.25 6.76 -62.86
CA ALA A 179 -15.61 6.71 -61.56
C ALA A 179 -14.85 7.99 -61.24
N ARG A 180 -14.55 8.19 -59.94
CA ARG A 180 -13.67 9.24 -59.44
C ARG A 180 -12.23 8.99 -59.88
N VAL A 181 -11.47 10.06 -60.03
CA VAL A 181 -10.02 10.01 -60.28
C VAL A 181 -9.30 10.44 -59.01
N TYR A 182 -8.71 9.50 -58.29
CA TYR A 182 -7.96 9.81 -57.08
C TYR A 182 -6.54 10.26 -57.42
N LEU A 183 -6.21 11.48 -57.03
CA LEU A 183 -4.86 12.05 -57.10
C LEU A 183 -4.36 12.31 -55.68
N VAL A 184 -3.28 11.64 -55.29
CA VAL A 184 -2.69 11.78 -53.94
C VAL A 184 -1.32 12.46 -54.06
N GLU A 185 -1.19 13.68 -53.56
CA GLU A 185 0.10 14.40 -53.45
C GLU A 185 0.88 13.94 -52.20
N ASP A 186 2.20 14.07 -52.25
CA ASP A 186 3.07 14.05 -51.10
C ASP A 186 2.80 15.29 -50.19
N GLN A 187 2.28 15.07 -48.98
CA GLN A 187 1.46 16.06 -48.26
C GLN A 187 2.23 17.24 -47.63
N SER A 188 2.01 18.44 -48.16
CA SER A 188 2.38 19.75 -47.55
C SER A 188 3.88 20.01 -47.35
N GLY A 189 4.29 21.28 -47.35
CA GLY A 189 5.71 21.66 -47.18
C GLY A 189 6.32 21.34 -45.81
N LYS A 190 5.58 20.71 -44.90
CA LYS A 190 6.04 20.37 -43.54
C LYS A 190 6.42 18.89 -43.38
N TYR A 191 5.91 17.96 -44.19
CA TYR A 191 6.17 16.53 -44.03
C TYR A 191 6.13 15.81 -45.39
N LEU A 192 7.25 15.23 -45.83
CA LEU A 192 7.29 14.39 -47.03
C LEU A 192 7.01 12.93 -46.61
N LEU A 193 5.94 12.34 -47.12
CA LEU A 193 5.66 10.92 -47.04
C LEU A 193 6.68 10.17 -47.90
N SER A 194 7.35 9.19 -47.30
CA SER A 194 8.22 8.29 -48.03
C SER A 194 7.40 7.46 -49.05
N ARG A 195 8.05 7.01 -50.14
CA ARG A 195 7.44 6.07 -51.10
C ARG A 195 6.82 4.85 -50.41
N ALA A 196 7.47 4.32 -49.37
CA ALA A 196 6.96 3.19 -48.59
C ALA A 196 5.66 3.52 -47.84
N GLU A 197 5.50 4.74 -47.36
CA GLU A 197 4.24 5.20 -46.78
C GLU A 197 3.16 5.35 -47.85
N LEU A 198 3.45 6.00 -48.98
CA LEU A 198 2.50 6.10 -50.08
C LEU A 198 2.01 4.72 -50.56
N VAL A 199 2.93 3.78 -50.80
CA VAL A 199 2.58 2.40 -51.18
C VAL A 199 1.64 1.76 -50.15
N ARG A 200 1.96 1.87 -48.86
CA ARG A 200 1.11 1.29 -47.83
C ARG A 200 -0.26 1.99 -47.76
N SER A 201 -0.36 3.29 -48.03
CA SER A 201 -1.62 4.07 -47.93
C SER A 201 -2.59 3.62 -48.99
N PHE A 202 -2.10 3.51 -50.23
CA PHE A 202 -2.84 2.96 -51.34
C PHE A 202 -3.23 1.50 -51.09
N ALA A 203 -2.30 0.69 -50.57
CA ALA A 203 -2.59 -0.70 -50.25
C ALA A 203 -3.63 -0.85 -49.13
N ALA A 204 -3.61 0.01 -48.12
CA ALA A 204 -4.58 0.03 -47.03
C ALA A 204 -5.97 0.47 -47.53
N PHE A 205 -6.03 1.51 -48.37
CA PHE A 205 -7.26 1.94 -49.04
C PHE A 205 -7.88 0.81 -49.86
N LEU A 206 -7.09 0.17 -50.72
CA LEU A 206 -7.51 -0.98 -51.52
C LEU A 206 -7.92 -2.14 -50.63
N HIS A 207 -7.14 -2.48 -49.61
CA HIS A 207 -7.47 -3.59 -48.72
C HIS A 207 -8.79 -3.34 -47.95
N LEU A 208 -9.03 -2.10 -47.51
CA LEU A 208 -10.30 -1.73 -46.89
C LEU A 208 -11.45 -1.81 -47.90
N LEU A 209 -11.31 -1.24 -49.09
CA LEU A 209 -12.34 -1.31 -50.14
C LEU A 209 -12.67 -2.75 -50.57
N LEU A 210 -11.67 -3.62 -50.66
CA LEU A 210 -11.82 -4.96 -51.24
C LEU A 210 -12.21 -6.03 -50.22
N PHE A 211 -11.71 -5.93 -48.98
CA PHE A 211 -11.72 -7.06 -48.03
C PHE A 211 -12.37 -6.76 -46.68
N SER A 212 -12.62 -5.50 -46.34
CA SER A 212 -13.39 -5.21 -45.12
C SER A 212 -14.88 -5.36 -45.42
N GLY A 213 -15.69 -5.70 -44.40
CA GLY A 213 -17.16 -5.82 -44.52
C GLY A 213 -17.88 -4.55 -44.99
N LEU A 214 -17.12 -3.48 -45.26
CA LEU A 214 -17.53 -2.25 -45.93
C LEU A 214 -18.13 -2.49 -47.33
N ARG A 215 -17.71 -3.56 -48.03
CA ARG A 215 -18.19 -3.88 -49.37
C ARG A 215 -19.60 -4.45 -49.43
N ASP A 216 -20.10 -5.00 -48.32
CA ASP A 216 -21.44 -5.58 -48.24
C ASP A 216 -22.55 -4.53 -48.04
N ALA A 217 -22.19 -3.27 -47.74
CA ALA A 217 -23.11 -2.14 -47.64
C ALA A 217 -23.24 -1.44 -49.01
N GLU A 218 -24.21 -1.87 -49.82
CA GLU A 218 -24.40 -1.46 -51.22
C GLU A 218 -24.47 0.06 -51.46
N LEU A 219 -24.83 0.85 -50.45
CA LEU A 219 -24.98 2.31 -50.57
C LEU A 219 -23.70 3.11 -50.22
N GLY A 220 -22.78 2.57 -49.40
CA GLY A 220 -21.65 3.33 -48.83
C GLY A 220 -20.34 3.19 -49.60
N ALA A 221 -19.93 1.96 -49.93
CA ALA A 221 -18.63 1.72 -50.58
C ALA A 221 -18.61 2.14 -52.05
N ARG A 222 -19.78 2.14 -52.71
CA ARG A 222 -19.88 2.47 -54.13
C ARG A 222 -19.65 3.95 -54.40
N GLY A 223 -20.10 4.84 -53.50
CA GLY A 223 -19.86 6.28 -53.58
C GLY A 223 -18.38 6.68 -53.49
N LEU A 224 -17.51 5.78 -52.97
CA LEU A 224 -16.05 5.96 -52.94
C LEU A 224 -15.37 5.60 -54.26
N ILE A 225 -16.11 5.08 -55.24
CA ILE A 225 -15.58 4.72 -56.56
C ILE A 225 -16.36 5.46 -57.64
N GLU A 226 -17.70 5.47 -57.58
CA GLU A 226 -18.56 6.15 -58.54
C GLU A 226 -18.48 7.67 -58.44
N ARG A 227 -18.57 8.33 -59.60
CA ARG A 227 -18.72 9.79 -59.69
C ARG A 227 -20.19 10.14 -59.43
N ALA A 228 -20.46 11.00 -58.44
CA ALA A 228 -21.82 11.46 -58.17
C ALA A 228 -22.30 12.43 -59.28
N PRO A 229 -23.59 12.38 -59.68
CA PRO A 229 -24.10 13.14 -60.82
C PRO A 229 -24.08 14.67 -60.65
N ASN A 230 -23.90 15.19 -59.42
CA ASN A 230 -23.99 16.62 -59.10
C ASN A 230 -22.67 17.27 -58.60
N GLU A 231 -21.52 16.58 -58.67
CA GLU A 231 -20.24 17.11 -58.18
C GLU A 231 -19.43 17.86 -59.26
N GLY A 232 -18.88 19.03 -58.90
CA GLY A 232 -18.22 20.00 -59.81
C GLY A 232 -16.84 19.62 -60.38
N GLY A 233 -16.38 18.37 -60.27
CA GLY A 233 -15.13 17.90 -60.89
C GLY A 233 -14.88 16.40 -60.71
N PRO A 234 -14.10 15.74 -61.59
CA PRO A 234 -13.88 14.29 -61.56
C PRO A 234 -12.83 13.81 -60.54
N PHE A 235 -12.10 14.72 -59.90
CA PHE A 235 -10.95 14.38 -59.04
C PHE A 235 -11.29 14.32 -57.55
N ALA A 236 -10.59 13.42 -56.85
CA ALA A 236 -10.71 13.18 -55.41
C ALA A 236 -9.35 12.87 -54.76
N THR A 237 -9.29 12.88 -53.43
CA THR A 237 -8.14 12.40 -52.63
C THR A 237 -8.66 11.65 -51.40
N PHE A 238 -7.89 10.68 -50.88
CA PHE A 238 -8.29 9.84 -49.76
C PHE A 238 -7.26 9.77 -48.63
N ALA A 239 -7.71 9.28 -47.46
CA ALA A 239 -6.84 8.84 -46.38
C ALA A 239 -7.48 7.76 -45.51
N CYS A 240 -6.65 6.85 -44.99
CA CYS A 240 -7.10 5.70 -44.22
C CYS A 240 -6.52 5.71 -42.80
N ALA A 241 -7.38 5.39 -41.83
CA ALA A 241 -7.02 5.22 -40.44
C ALA A 241 -7.83 4.10 -39.76
N THR A 242 -7.23 3.52 -38.72
CA THR A 242 -7.66 2.27 -38.08
C THR A 242 -7.25 2.43 -36.64
N LEU A 243 -8.26 2.58 -35.81
CA LEU A 243 -8.14 2.63 -34.38
C LEU A 243 -8.22 1.19 -33.86
N GLU A 244 -7.15 0.72 -33.20
CA GLU A 244 -7.14 -0.55 -32.48
C GLU A 244 -6.94 -0.27 -30.99
N LEU A 245 -7.74 -0.92 -30.15
CA LEU A 245 -7.71 -0.79 -28.70
C LEU A 245 -7.25 -2.11 -28.09
N ASP A 246 -6.05 -2.12 -27.49
CA ASP A 246 -5.57 -3.30 -26.78
C ASP A 246 -6.25 -3.42 -25.41
N GLN A 247 -7.45 -4.00 -25.42
CA GLN A 247 -8.23 -4.28 -24.21
C GLN A 247 -7.45 -5.11 -23.18
N ARG A 248 -6.50 -5.96 -23.60
CA ARG A 248 -5.72 -6.80 -22.67
C ARG A 248 -4.68 -5.97 -21.93
N SER A 249 -3.91 -5.14 -22.64
CA SER A 249 -2.95 -4.24 -22.00
C SER A 249 -3.65 -3.20 -21.10
N LEU A 250 -4.83 -2.73 -21.49
CA LEU A 250 -5.62 -1.80 -20.68
C LEU A 250 -6.22 -2.46 -19.43
N ALA A 251 -6.78 -3.66 -19.55
CA ALA A 251 -7.26 -4.40 -18.38
C ALA A 251 -6.13 -4.66 -17.39
N ARG A 252 -4.97 -5.09 -17.90
CA ARG A 252 -3.79 -5.32 -17.07
C ARG A 252 -3.29 -4.04 -16.40
N LEU A 253 -3.24 -2.93 -17.13
CA LEU A 253 -2.83 -1.63 -16.58
C LEU A 253 -3.77 -1.15 -15.48
N SER A 254 -5.09 -1.27 -15.67
CA SER A 254 -6.09 -0.94 -14.65
C SER A 254 -5.96 -1.81 -13.40
N ALA A 255 -5.73 -3.11 -13.57
CA ALA A 255 -5.52 -4.02 -12.45
C ALA A 255 -4.24 -3.71 -11.67
N VAL A 256 -3.14 -3.41 -12.37
CA VAL A 256 -1.87 -2.98 -11.76
C VAL A 256 -2.05 -1.68 -10.98
N ARG A 257 -2.75 -0.68 -11.54
CA ARG A 257 -3.03 0.58 -10.83
C ARG A 257 -3.88 0.39 -9.59
N LEU A 258 -4.94 -0.42 -9.67
CA LEU A 258 -5.75 -0.77 -8.49
C LEU A 258 -4.91 -1.49 -7.43
N ALA A 259 -4.06 -2.44 -7.84
CA ALA A 259 -3.16 -3.15 -6.95
C ALA A 259 -2.22 -2.18 -6.22
N ARG A 260 -1.65 -1.19 -6.92
CA ARG A 260 -0.80 -0.16 -6.32
C ARG A 260 -1.58 0.74 -5.36
N GLU A 261 -2.81 1.14 -5.69
CA GLU A 261 -3.64 1.91 -4.76
C GLU A 261 -4.02 1.11 -3.51
N ILE A 262 -4.35 -0.18 -3.65
CA ILE A 262 -4.60 -1.08 -2.52
C ILE A 262 -3.34 -1.21 -1.66
N LEU A 263 -2.17 -1.46 -2.26
CA LEU A 263 -0.89 -1.52 -1.53
C LEU A 263 -0.59 -0.22 -0.80
N ARG A 264 -0.87 0.92 -1.44
CA ARG A 264 -0.72 2.23 -0.81
C ARG A 264 -1.65 2.37 0.40
N ARG A 265 -2.90 1.91 0.33
CA ARG A 265 -3.82 1.91 1.48
C ARG A 265 -3.40 0.98 2.60
N LEU A 266 -2.81 -0.16 2.26
CA LEU A 266 -2.19 -1.06 3.24
C LEU A 266 -1.00 -0.32 3.91
N ARG A 267 -0.12 0.32 3.16
CA ARG A 267 1.08 1.00 3.67
C ARG A 267 0.84 2.31 4.41
N GLU A 268 -0.12 3.13 3.97
CA GLU A 268 -0.40 4.45 4.53
C GLU A 268 -1.07 4.33 5.91
N GLY A 269 -0.26 4.47 6.96
CA GLY A 269 -0.76 4.68 8.33
C GLY A 269 -1.32 6.09 8.50
N ARG A 270 -2.36 6.23 9.33
CA ARG A 270 -2.65 7.51 9.98
C ARG A 270 -1.59 7.68 11.05
N GLU A 271 -1.00 8.86 11.18
CA GLU A 271 -0.19 9.19 12.36
C GLU A 271 -1.12 9.09 13.58
N LEU A 272 -1.00 8.00 14.33
CA LEU A 272 -1.59 7.94 15.66
C LEU A 272 -0.92 9.04 16.49
N THR A 273 -1.73 9.73 17.29
CA THR A 273 -1.15 10.66 18.25
C THR A 273 -0.31 9.87 19.24
N ILE A 274 0.74 10.49 19.77
CA ILE A 274 1.60 9.89 20.81
C ILE A 274 0.75 9.39 21.99
N ALA A 275 -0.35 10.09 22.32
CA ALA A 275 -1.28 9.71 23.37
C ALA A 275 -2.06 8.42 23.06
N GLU A 276 -2.52 8.23 21.83
CA GLU A 276 -3.22 7.01 21.40
C GLU A 276 -2.27 5.80 21.39
N ILE A 277 -1.04 5.99 20.90
CA ILE A 277 0.00 4.94 20.92
C ILE A 277 0.28 4.51 22.36
N ALA A 278 0.51 5.48 23.25
CA ALA A 278 0.83 5.21 24.65
C ALA A 278 -0.31 4.53 25.43
N ALA A 279 -1.57 4.85 25.11
CA ALA A 279 -2.75 4.25 25.71
C ALA A 279 -2.94 2.79 25.27
N GLU A 280 -2.79 2.51 23.97
CA GLU A 280 -2.92 1.16 23.43
C GLU A 280 -1.73 0.26 23.85
N SER A 281 -0.51 0.82 23.91
CA SER A 281 0.69 0.09 24.34
C SER A 281 0.64 -0.26 25.84
N ALA A 282 0.01 0.58 26.67
CA ALA A 282 -0.16 0.34 28.11
C ALA A 282 -0.97 -0.93 28.38
N GLY A 283 -1.92 -1.27 27.49
CA GLY A 283 -2.71 -2.49 27.59
C GLY A 283 -1.92 -3.77 27.31
N ILE A 284 -0.78 -3.67 26.63
CA ILE A 284 0.05 -4.82 26.21
C ILE A 284 1.07 -5.18 27.29
N ILE A 285 1.70 -4.18 27.90
CA ILE A 285 2.75 -4.39 28.91
C ILE A 285 2.16 -4.18 30.30
N PRO A 286 2.06 -5.23 31.14
CA PRO A 286 1.58 -5.08 32.50
C PRO A 286 2.54 -4.19 33.31
N GLU A 287 1.97 -3.27 34.09
CA GLU A 287 2.72 -2.50 35.07
C GLU A 287 3.40 -3.41 36.09
N ARG A 288 4.57 -3.00 36.57
CA ARG A 288 5.38 -3.75 37.53
C ARG A 288 4.58 -4.16 38.76
N GLY A 289 3.87 -3.22 39.40
CA GLY A 289 3.08 -3.51 40.60
C GLY A 289 1.99 -4.55 40.38
N ARG A 290 1.35 -4.54 39.19
CA ARG A 290 0.35 -5.54 38.82
C ARG A 290 0.99 -6.91 38.59
N LEU A 291 2.14 -6.96 37.91
CA LEU A 291 2.87 -8.22 37.67
C LEU A 291 3.33 -8.83 39.00
N GLU A 292 3.89 -8.02 39.89
CA GLU A 292 4.30 -8.45 41.23
C GLU A 292 3.12 -9.00 42.04
N THR A 293 1.95 -8.37 41.93
CA THR A 293 0.71 -8.84 42.58
C THR A 293 0.21 -10.15 41.97
N ASP A 294 0.24 -10.30 40.65
CA ASP A 294 -0.18 -11.51 39.94
C ASP A 294 0.74 -12.70 40.26
N LEU A 295 2.05 -12.47 40.36
CA LEU A 295 3.02 -13.47 40.84
C LEU A 295 2.73 -13.91 42.29
N TRP A 296 2.01 -13.09 43.05
CA TRP A 296 1.64 -13.30 44.45
C TRP A 296 0.18 -13.74 44.66
N LYS A 297 -0.62 -13.90 43.59
CA LYS A 297 -2.01 -14.33 43.75
C LYS A 297 -2.05 -15.65 44.50
N GLU A 298 -2.61 -15.58 45.71
CA GLU A 298 -2.71 -16.68 46.66
C GLU A 298 -3.34 -17.89 45.96
N SER A 299 -2.50 -18.86 45.62
CA SER A 299 -2.99 -20.19 45.30
C SER A 299 -3.40 -20.88 46.60
N SER A 300 -4.13 -21.99 46.49
CA SER A 300 -4.79 -22.77 47.55
C SER A 300 -3.91 -23.24 48.74
N ALA A 301 -2.64 -22.82 48.83
CA ALA A 301 -1.66 -23.22 49.84
C ALA A 301 -1.65 -22.35 51.12
N GLY A 302 -2.51 -21.35 51.23
CA GLY A 302 -2.67 -20.50 52.42
C GLY A 302 -1.80 -19.24 52.41
N THR A 303 -2.13 -18.28 53.30
CA THR A 303 -1.45 -16.98 53.39
C THR A 303 0.02 -17.14 53.76
N LEU A 304 0.89 -16.31 53.17
CA LEU A 304 2.33 -16.30 53.46
C LEU A 304 2.64 -16.09 54.96
N GLU A 305 1.74 -15.38 55.63
CA GLU A 305 1.71 -15.21 57.08
C GLU A 305 1.66 -16.54 57.84
N LYS A 306 0.90 -17.54 57.37
CA LYS A 306 0.81 -18.88 57.98
C LYS A 306 2.11 -19.67 57.89
N HIS A 307 2.89 -19.46 56.83
CA HIS A 307 4.16 -20.16 56.64
C HIS A 307 5.29 -19.51 57.47
N LEU A 308 5.22 -18.20 57.71
CA LEU A 308 6.22 -17.44 58.45
C LEU A 308 5.83 -17.12 59.90
N GLU A 309 4.86 -17.84 60.49
CA GLU A 309 4.48 -17.66 61.90
C GLU A 309 5.67 -17.96 62.83
N PRO A 310 6.14 -16.98 63.62
CA PRO A 310 7.31 -17.18 64.47
C PRO A 310 6.96 -18.03 65.70
N PRO A 311 7.92 -18.84 66.20
CA PRO A 311 7.70 -19.64 67.40
C PRO A 311 7.58 -18.76 68.64
N LEU A 312 6.71 -19.15 69.58
CA LEU A 312 6.66 -18.51 70.89
C LEU A 312 7.86 -18.94 71.74
N ILE A 313 8.68 -17.96 72.15
CA ILE A 313 9.73 -18.17 73.16
C ILE A 313 9.16 -17.74 74.50
N ASP A 314 9.04 -18.70 75.41
CA ASP A 314 8.55 -18.45 76.76
C ASP A 314 9.68 -17.90 77.63
N VAL A 315 9.64 -16.59 77.91
CA VAL A 315 10.63 -15.90 78.75
C VAL A 315 10.17 -16.00 80.21
N PRO A 316 10.94 -16.67 81.10
CA PRO A 316 10.53 -16.88 82.49
C PRO A 316 10.21 -15.57 83.21
N GLU A 317 9.17 -15.57 84.05
CA GLU A 317 8.82 -14.42 84.87
C GLU A 317 9.74 -14.29 86.08
N ILE A 318 10.07 -13.05 86.47
CA ILE A 318 10.84 -12.75 87.68
C ILE A 318 9.86 -12.32 88.77
N THR A 319 9.74 -13.10 89.83
CA THR A 319 8.85 -12.85 90.96
C THR A 319 9.55 -12.11 92.10
N TRP A 320 8.75 -11.57 93.02
CA TRP A 320 9.26 -10.85 94.18
C TRP A 320 10.12 -11.72 95.11
N GLU A 321 9.88 -13.03 95.11
CA GLU A 321 10.52 -14.02 96.00
C GLU A 321 11.83 -14.58 95.43
N ASP A 322 12.08 -14.41 94.12
CA ASP A 322 13.28 -14.96 93.50
C ASP A 322 14.56 -14.34 94.08
N SER A 323 15.52 -15.20 94.46
CA SER A 323 16.88 -14.75 94.78
C SER A 323 17.67 -14.38 93.52
N PRO A 324 18.74 -13.56 93.62
CA PRO A 324 19.66 -13.33 92.51
C PRO A 324 20.17 -14.63 91.87
N GLU A 325 20.47 -15.63 92.70
CA GLU A 325 20.95 -16.94 92.29
C GLU A 325 19.86 -17.73 91.55
N ASP A 326 18.60 -17.70 92.01
CA ASP A 326 17.48 -18.34 91.31
C ASP A 326 17.25 -17.72 89.91
N ILE A 327 17.38 -16.40 89.77
CA ILE A 327 17.25 -15.73 88.47
C ILE A 327 18.34 -16.20 87.51
N VAL A 328 19.60 -16.22 87.94
CA VAL A 328 20.75 -16.51 87.07
C VAL A 328 20.91 -18.01 86.81
N GLU A 329 20.83 -18.85 87.84
CA GLU A 329 21.17 -20.28 87.77
C GLU A 329 19.97 -21.18 87.44
N ARG A 330 18.73 -20.75 87.77
CA ARG A 330 17.53 -21.55 87.48
C ARG A 330 16.71 -21.02 86.32
N LYS A 331 16.45 -19.70 86.26
CA LYS A 331 15.56 -19.12 85.24
C LYS A 331 16.28 -18.74 83.94
N PHE A 332 17.41 -18.05 84.02
CA PHE A 332 18.17 -17.53 82.87
C PHE A 332 19.55 -18.19 82.74
N ASN A 333 19.59 -19.51 82.90
CA ASN A 333 20.81 -20.29 82.86
C ASN A 333 21.19 -20.71 81.43
N ALA A 334 22.28 -21.49 81.31
CA ALA A 334 22.75 -22.02 80.04
C ALA A 334 21.68 -22.88 79.32
N LEU A 335 20.79 -23.57 80.05
CA LEU A 335 19.73 -24.39 79.46
C LEU A 335 18.63 -23.54 78.83
N PHE A 336 18.21 -22.43 79.46
CA PHE A 336 17.30 -21.47 78.86
C PHE A 336 17.89 -20.91 77.56
N ARG A 337 19.16 -20.47 77.62
CA ARG A 337 19.87 -19.94 76.44
C ARG A 337 19.91 -20.97 75.29
N ALA A 338 20.34 -22.20 75.58
CA ALA A 338 20.41 -23.26 74.59
C ALA A 338 19.02 -23.61 74.00
N ARG A 339 17.96 -23.62 74.82
CA ARG A 339 16.59 -23.89 74.36
C ARG A 339 16.03 -22.77 73.49
N ALA A 340 16.24 -21.51 73.88
CA ALA A 340 15.80 -20.35 73.11
C ALA A 340 16.56 -20.27 71.78
N GLU A 341 17.88 -20.45 71.79
CA GLU A 341 18.71 -20.46 70.58
C GLU A 341 18.36 -21.63 69.66
N SER A 342 18.15 -22.84 70.22
CA SER A 342 17.69 -24.02 69.47
C SER A 342 16.35 -23.77 68.77
N ARG A 343 15.40 -23.08 69.43
CA ARG A 343 14.11 -22.70 68.82
C ARG A 343 14.28 -21.68 67.69
N ILE A 344 15.10 -20.64 67.89
CA ILE A 344 15.39 -19.64 66.85
C ILE A 344 16.05 -20.30 65.64
N ARG A 345 17.06 -21.14 65.89
CA ARG A 345 17.78 -21.88 64.85
C ARG A 345 16.90 -22.88 64.12
N GLY A 346 16.10 -23.65 64.85
CA GLY A 346 15.16 -24.62 64.28
C GLY A 346 14.09 -23.96 63.40
N PHE A 347 13.56 -22.81 63.82
CA PHE A 347 12.66 -22.01 62.97
C PHE A 347 13.37 -21.50 61.71
N ARG A 348 14.59 -20.97 61.85
CA ARG A 348 15.39 -20.54 60.71
C ARG A 348 15.62 -21.68 59.72
N GLU A 349 16.05 -22.84 60.19
CA GLU A 349 16.32 -24.01 59.34
C GLU A 349 15.06 -24.56 58.67
N ASP A 350 13.93 -24.59 59.38
CA ASP A 350 12.63 -24.98 58.83
C ASP A 350 12.19 -24.04 57.70
N VAL A 351 12.30 -22.73 57.93
CA VAL A 351 11.98 -21.73 56.92
C VAL A 351 12.94 -21.82 55.73
N GLU A 352 14.25 -21.84 55.97
CA GLU A 352 15.27 -21.89 54.90
C GLU A 352 15.19 -23.16 54.05
N ARG A 353 14.99 -24.34 54.66
CA ARG A 353 15.08 -25.63 53.93
C ARG A 353 13.77 -26.11 53.33
N PHE A 354 12.62 -25.78 53.93
CA PHE A 354 11.36 -26.38 53.50
C PHE A 354 10.38 -25.32 52.98
N LYS A 355 10.22 -24.22 53.70
CA LYS A 355 9.19 -23.22 53.35
C LYS A 355 9.63 -22.30 52.24
N MET A 356 10.89 -21.86 52.23
CA MET A 356 11.42 -21.00 51.17
C MET A 356 11.43 -21.71 49.81
N ASP A 357 11.83 -22.98 49.76
CA ASP A 357 11.83 -23.77 48.52
C ASP A 357 10.40 -23.97 47.99
N ARG A 358 9.45 -24.25 48.87
CA ARG A 358 8.04 -24.39 48.50
C ARG A 358 7.47 -23.07 47.95
N LEU A 359 7.71 -21.96 48.64
CA LEU A 359 7.24 -20.64 48.21
C LEU A 359 7.92 -20.21 46.90
N ALA A 360 9.21 -20.49 46.72
CA ALA A 360 9.92 -20.24 45.48
C ALA A 360 9.34 -21.07 44.31
N ALA A 361 8.99 -22.34 44.54
CA ALA A 361 8.34 -23.20 43.54
C ALA A 361 6.94 -22.69 43.16
N GLU A 362 6.18 -22.14 44.10
CA GLU A 362 4.88 -21.52 43.84
C GLU A 362 5.03 -20.25 42.99
N ILE A 363 6.00 -19.39 43.30
CA ILE A 363 6.35 -18.21 42.49
C ILE A 363 6.77 -18.64 41.09
N GLU A 364 7.58 -19.70 40.96
CA GLU A 364 7.98 -20.25 39.66
C GLU A 364 6.79 -20.74 38.84
N LYS A 365 5.87 -21.49 39.47
CA LYS A 365 4.65 -21.96 38.81
C LYS A 365 3.79 -20.79 38.33
N SER A 366 3.56 -19.80 39.19
CA SER A 366 2.80 -18.59 38.86
C SER A 366 3.48 -17.78 37.76
N GLY A 367 4.81 -17.66 37.82
CA GLY A 367 5.63 -16.98 36.82
C GLY A 367 5.55 -17.63 35.44
N LYS A 368 5.63 -18.95 35.36
CA LYS A 368 5.43 -19.70 34.10
C LYS A 368 4.03 -19.49 33.52
N SER A 369 2.98 -19.66 34.34
CA SER A 369 1.60 -19.47 33.86
C SER A 369 1.31 -18.03 33.44
N THR A 370 1.87 -17.06 34.16
CA THR A 370 1.71 -15.64 33.83
C THR A 370 2.42 -15.31 32.53
N LEU A 371 3.63 -15.84 32.34
CA LEU A 371 4.38 -15.66 31.10
C LEU A 371 3.64 -16.23 29.89
N GLU A 372 3.18 -17.48 29.97
CA GLU A 372 2.44 -18.13 28.88
C GLU A 372 1.19 -17.33 28.51
N ARG A 373 0.38 -16.95 29.52
CA ARG A 373 -0.83 -16.13 29.33
C ARG A 373 -0.52 -14.79 28.64
N LEU A 374 0.53 -14.09 29.09
CA LEU A 374 0.91 -12.80 28.50
C LEU A 374 1.42 -12.96 27.06
N THR A 375 2.19 -14.02 26.77
CA THR A 375 2.66 -14.28 25.41
C THR A 375 1.53 -14.65 24.45
N SER A 376 0.54 -15.44 24.88
CA SER A 376 -0.64 -15.75 24.07
C SER A 376 -1.50 -14.52 23.85
N ALA A 377 -1.74 -13.72 24.90
CA ALA A 377 -2.51 -12.48 24.79
C ALA A 377 -1.84 -11.44 23.86
N LEU A 378 -0.51 -11.38 23.87
CA LEU A 378 0.26 -10.55 22.92
C LEU A 378 0.03 -11.02 21.48
N ALA A 379 0.17 -12.32 21.20
CA ALA A 379 -0.05 -12.88 19.86
C ALA A 379 -1.48 -12.62 19.36
N GLU A 380 -2.49 -12.91 20.17
CA GLU A 380 -3.90 -12.65 19.86
C GLU A 380 -4.20 -11.16 19.67
N ARG A 381 -3.50 -10.27 20.39
CA ARG A 381 -3.67 -8.82 20.21
C ARG A 381 -3.08 -8.37 18.88
N ILE A 382 -1.88 -8.85 18.52
CA ILE A 382 -1.25 -8.51 17.24
C ILE A 382 -2.12 -8.98 16.08
N GLU A 383 -2.60 -10.22 16.14
CA GLU A 383 -3.50 -10.78 15.12
C GLU A 383 -4.77 -9.94 14.95
N ARG A 384 -5.45 -9.61 16.06
CA ARG A 384 -6.63 -8.73 16.04
C ARG A 384 -6.34 -7.34 15.46
N GLU A 385 -5.21 -6.73 15.80
CA GLU A 385 -4.84 -5.42 15.24
C GLU A 385 -4.61 -5.49 13.74
N VAL A 386 -3.95 -6.55 13.26
CA VAL A 386 -3.73 -6.77 11.82
C VAL A 386 -5.06 -7.01 11.08
N GLU A 387 -5.97 -7.78 11.67
CA GLU A 387 -7.28 -8.09 11.08
C GLU A 387 -8.28 -6.92 11.14
N ALA A 388 -8.11 -5.98 12.07
CA ALA A 388 -9.04 -4.87 12.28
C ALA A 388 -9.22 -3.97 11.05
N GLY A 389 -8.27 -3.97 10.12
CA GLY A 389 -8.41 -3.25 8.86
C GLY A 389 -7.12 -3.18 8.05
N PRO A 390 -7.16 -2.56 6.86
CA PRO A 390 -6.02 -2.53 5.92
C PRO A 390 -4.75 -1.92 6.50
N ARG A 391 -4.88 -1.05 7.51
CA ARG A 391 -3.78 -0.37 8.20
C ARG A 391 -3.30 -1.09 9.47
N GLY A 392 -3.88 -2.25 9.76
CA GLY A 392 -3.65 -2.99 11.01
C GLY A 392 -2.19 -3.30 11.28
N HIS A 393 -1.44 -3.71 10.26
CA HIS A 393 -0.02 -4.03 10.39
C HIS A 393 0.85 -2.80 10.70
N ALA A 394 0.58 -1.65 10.09
CA ALA A 394 1.31 -0.41 10.36
C ALA A 394 1.01 0.11 11.78
N ARG A 395 -0.27 0.08 12.17
CA ARG A 395 -0.71 0.41 13.53
C ARG A 395 -0.08 -0.52 14.58
N ALA A 396 -0.11 -1.83 14.34
CA ALA A 396 0.52 -2.81 15.22
C ALA A 396 2.01 -2.54 15.38
N LEU A 397 2.73 -2.21 14.29
CA LEU A 397 4.15 -1.91 14.35
C LEU A 397 4.47 -0.71 15.25
N GLU A 398 3.69 0.37 15.19
CA GLU A 398 3.87 1.55 16.05
C GLU A 398 3.60 1.22 17.53
N ILE A 399 2.48 0.56 17.81
CA ILE A 399 2.10 0.15 19.17
C ILE A 399 3.15 -0.80 19.77
N LEU A 400 3.66 -1.76 18.98
CA LEU A 400 4.67 -2.72 19.44
C LEU A 400 6.03 -2.06 19.71
N ARG A 401 6.42 -1.03 18.95
CA ARG A 401 7.66 -0.27 19.20
C ARG A 401 7.60 0.50 20.52
N ASP A 402 6.46 1.12 20.82
CA ASP A 402 6.26 1.79 22.10
C ASP A 402 6.20 0.79 23.26
N ALA A 403 5.43 -0.31 23.09
CA ALA A 403 5.36 -1.41 24.05
C ALA A 403 6.75 -2.00 24.34
N ARG A 404 7.58 -2.20 23.30
CA ARG A 404 8.98 -2.65 23.44
C ARG A 404 9.80 -1.69 24.28
N THR A 405 9.69 -0.39 24.00
CA THR A 405 10.42 0.66 24.74
C THR A 405 10.03 0.67 26.21
N ARG A 406 8.73 0.60 26.50
CA ARG A 406 8.20 0.50 27.87
C ARG A 406 8.64 -0.78 28.58
N ALA A 407 8.53 -1.94 27.93
CA ALA A 407 8.96 -3.22 28.49
C ALA A 407 10.46 -3.25 28.78
N LYS A 408 11.27 -2.63 27.91
CA LYS A 408 12.71 -2.49 28.12
C LYS A 408 13.01 -1.56 29.32
N GLY A 409 12.34 -0.41 29.42
CA GLY A 409 12.49 0.48 30.57
C GLY A 409 12.19 -0.20 31.90
N LEU A 410 11.05 -0.91 31.98
CA LEU A 410 10.68 -1.68 33.18
C LEU A 410 11.64 -2.83 33.49
N ARG A 411 12.18 -3.49 32.46
CA ARG A 411 13.22 -4.51 32.62
C ARG A 411 14.48 -3.90 33.21
N ASP A 412 14.94 -2.78 32.66
CA ASP A 412 16.19 -2.13 33.06
C ASP A 412 16.06 -1.56 34.50
N GLU A 413 14.89 -1.06 34.90
CA GLU A 413 14.58 -0.68 36.30
C GLU A 413 14.69 -1.88 37.27
N VAL A 414 14.11 -3.03 36.90
CA VAL A 414 14.14 -4.24 37.73
C VAL A 414 15.55 -4.84 37.76
N GLU A 415 16.29 -4.78 36.66
CA GLU A 415 17.68 -5.23 36.57
C GLU A 415 18.60 -4.42 37.49
N ALA A 416 18.46 -3.09 37.51
CA ALA A 416 19.19 -2.23 38.44
C ALA A 416 18.93 -2.59 39.91
N GLU A 417 17.69 -2.93 40.26
CA GLU A 417 17.32 -3.35 41.61
C GLU A 417 17.86 -4.75 41.99
N ILE A 418 17.97 -5.64 40.99
CA ILE A 418 18.59 -6.96 41.16
C ILE A 418 20.12 -6.85 41.33
N GLU A 419 20.76 -5.92 40.63
CA GLU A 419 22.22 -5.68 40.71
C GLU A 419 22.65 -5.09 42.06
N SER A 420 21.77 -4.33 42.73
CA SER A 420 21.99 -3.81 44.09
C SER A 420 20.94 -4.34 45.08
N PRO A 421 20.94 -5.65 45.38
CA PRO A 421 19.88 -6.23 46.18
C PRO A 421 20.04 -5.82 47.65
N ASP A 422 18.96 -5.34 48.27
CA ASP A 422 18.89 -5.02 49.71
C ASP A 422 18.81 -6.30 50.58
N LEU A 423 19.81 -7.16 50.45
CA LEU A 423 19.93 -8.42 51.18
C LEU A 423 20.94 -8.27 52.31
N ASP A 424 20.51 -7.61 53.38
CA ASP A 424 21.26 -7.54 54.63
C ASP A 424 21.63 -8.95 55.15
N PRO A 425 22.78 -9.09 55.85
CA PRO A 425 23.12 -10.34 56.52
C PRO A 425 22.03 -10.73 57.53
N PHE A 426 21.88 -12.02 57.78
CA PHE A 426 20.90 -12.52 58.74
C PHE A 426 21.05 -11.81 60.10
N PRO A 427 19.97 -11.27 60.69
CA PRO A 427 20.06 -10.45 61.89
C PRO A 427 20.60 -11.27 63.07
N SER A 428 21.50 -10.69 63.86
CA SER A 428 22.05 -11.33 65.07
C SER A 428 20.99 -11.40 66.18
N SER A 429 20.95 -12.51 66.90
CA SER A 429 20.02 -12.71 68.02
C SER A 429 20.31 -11.75 69.18
N PRO A 430 19.30 -11.07 69.77
CA PRO A 430 19.48 -10.21 70.95
C PRO A 430 19.63 -11.00 72.27
N LEU A 431 19.58 -12.33 72.22
CA LEU A 431 19.51 -13.21 73.38
C LEU A 431 20.69 -13.03 74.35
N ASP A 432 21.93 -13.06 73.84
CA ASP A 432 23.11 -12.99 74.71
C ASP A 432 23.24 -11.64 75.42
N ALA A 433 23.01 -10.55 74.69
CA ALA A 433 23.04 -9.20 75.24
C ALA A 433 21.93 -9.00 76.29
N GLY A 434 20.71 -9.48 76.01
CA GLY A 434 19.58 -9.34 76.93
C GLY A 434 19.72 -10.22 78.18
N VAL A 435 20.23 -11.44 78.06
CA VAL A 435 20.48 -12.29 79.24
C VAL A 435 21.63 -11.74 80.08
N LEU A 436 22.68 -11.17 79.46
CA LEU A 436 23.74 -10.48 80.20
C LEU A 436 23.21 -9.30 81.00
N ALA A 437 22.32 -8.48 80.41
CA ALA A 437 21.68 -7.36 81.12
C ALA A 437 20.81 -7.82 82.30
N ILE A 438 20.12 -8.97 82.17
CA ILE A 438 19.38 -9.58 83.29
C ILE A 438 20.34 -10.07 84.38
N HIS A 439 21.45 -10.70 83.99
CA HIS A 439 22.48 -11.16 84.94
C HIS A 439 23.10 -9.99 85.71
N GLU A 440 23.39 -8.89 85.03
CA GLU A 440 23.86 -7.64 85.65
C GLU A 440 22.82 -7.08 86.63
N ALA A 441 21.56 -6.94 86.19
CA ALA A 441 20.49 -6.44 87.04
C ALA A 441 20.22 -7.34 88.26
N ALA A 442 20.34 -8.67 88.10
CA ALA A 442 20.22 -9.64 89.16
C ALA A 442 21.39 -9.56 90.15
N PHE A 443 22.62 -9.34 89.68
CA PHE A 443 23.81 -9.20 90.54
C PHE A 443 23.68 -8.03 91.52
N PHE A 444 23.12 -6.91 91.06
CA PHE A 444 22.88 -5.74 91.92
C PHE A 444 21.64 -5.87 92.83
N ARG A 445 20.86 -6.96 92.72
CA ARG A 445 19.69 -7.17 93.57
C ARG A 445 20.14 -7.57 94.99
N PRO A 446 19.71 -6.84 96.03
CA PRO A 446 20.14 -7.12 97.39
C PRO A 446 19.53 -8.43 97.92
N ARG A 447 20.37 -9.27 98.54
CA ARG A 447 19.94 -10.54 99.13
C ARG A 447 19.06 -10.31 100.36
N ALA A 448 17.88 -10.93 100.39
CA ALA A 448 16.91 -10.78 101.49
C ALA A 448 17.51 -11.09 102.87
N PHE A 449 18.39 -12.10 102.95
CA PHE A 449 19.09 -12.44 104.20
C PHE A 449 20.05 -11.33 104.67
N ARG A 450 20.88 -10.80 103.78
CA ARG A 450 21.78 -9.67 104.09
C ARG A 450 21.00 -8.43 104.47
N MET A 451 19.90 -8.15 103.76
CA MET A 451 19.01 -7.05 104.11
C MET A 451 18.36 -7.19 105.48
N LYS A 452 17.95 -8.40 105.89
CA LYS A 452 17.42 -8.65 107.23
C LYS A 452 18.47 -8.41 108.31
N ILE A 453 19.71 -8.87 108.10
CA ILE A 453 20.82 -8.69 109.05
C ILE A 453 21.24 -7.21 109.14
N PHE A 454 21.59 -6.58 108.02
CA PHE A 454 21.99 -5.18 108.01
C PHE A 454 20.84 -4.25 108.37
N GLY A 455 19.60 -4.64 108.05
CA GLY A 455 18.39 -3.98 108.51
C GLY A 455 18.22 -4.04 110.01
N ALA A 456 18.36 -5.23 110.63
CA ALA A 456 18.32 -5.37 112.08
C ALA A 456 19.42 -4.55 112.77
N ILE A 457 20.65 -4.60 112.25
CA ILE A 457 21.77 -3.78 112.74
C ILE A 457 21.46 -2.28 112.60
N GLY A 458 20.95 -1.86 111.44
CA GLY A 458 20.56 -0.47 111.17
C GLY A 458 19.40 0.00 112.07
N ILE A 459 18.45 -0.88 112.38
CA ILE A 459 17.37 -0.60 113.33
C ILE A 459 17.94 -0.43 114.73
N VAL A 460 18.83 -1.33 115.19
CA VAL A 460 19.45 -1.23 116.53
C VAL A 460 20.29 0.04 116.66
N LEU A 461 21.16 0.32 115.68
CA LEU A 461 21.99 1.53 115.66
C LEU A 461 21.13 2.80 115.55
N GLY A 462 20.13 2.80 114.67
CA GLY A 462 19.19 3.90 114.51
C GLY A 462 18.36 4.14 115.77
N THR A 463 17.96 3.07 116.47
CA THR A 463 17.24 3.15 117.75
C THR A 463 18.08 3.84 118.79
N ALA A 464 19.35 3.41 118.95
CA ALA A 464 20.28 4.01 119.90
C ALA A 464 20.54 5.48 119.58
N LEU A 465 20.75 5.82 118.31
CA LEU A 465 21.04 7.18 117.86
C LEU A 465 19.81 8.09 118.02
N THR A 466 18.63 7.64 117.59
CA THR A 466 17.37 8.40 117.70
C THR A 466 16.98 8.58 119.16
N ALA A 467 17.11 7.54 120.00
CA ALA A 467 16.89 7.64 121.43
C ALA A 467 17.87 8.63 122.07
N GLY A 468 19.15 8.60 121.68
CA GLY A 468 20.18 9.56 122.10
C GLY A 468 19.85 11.00 121.71
N VAL A 469 19.37 11.23 120.49
CA VAL A 469 18.91 12.55 120.02
C VAL A 469 17.67 13.01 120.78
N ILE A 470 16.66 12.15 120.94
CA ILE A 470 15.44 12.45 121.71
C ILE A 470 15.81 12.83 123.15
N LEU A 471 16.68 12.03 123.80
CA LEU A 471 17.20 12.32 125.14
C LEU A 471 17.97 13.64 125.19
N SER A 472 18.82 13.92 124.19
CA SER A 472 19.62 15.15 124.13
C SER A 472 18.75 16.38 123.92
N VAL A 473 17.76 16.30 123.03
CA VAL A 473 16.78 17.39 122.77
C VAL A 473 15.89 17.61 123.98
N LEU A 474 15.35 16.53 124.58
CA LEU A 474 14.56 16.64 125.82
C LEU A 474 15.38 17.25 126.96
N ARG A 475 16.67 16.91 127.08
CA ARG A 475 17.57 17.52 128.08
C ARG A 475 17.89 18.98 127.78
N GLY A 476 18.19 19.33 126.52
CA GLY A 476 18.47 20.72 126.12
C GLY A 476 17.26 21.65 126.23
N LEU A 477 16.04 21.14 126.03
CA LEU A 477 14.80 21.91 126.22
C LEU A 477 14.43 22.10 127.70
N VAL A 478 14.93 21.25 128.60
CA VAL A 478 14.58 21.23 130.03
C VAL A 478 15.68 21.81 130.91
N ALA A 479 16.93 21.90 130.43
CA ALA A 479 18.09 22.46 131.14
C ALA A 479 19.02 23.25 130.16
N PRO A 480 19.00 24.60 130.17
CA PRO A 480 19.75 25.42 129.21
C PRO A 480 21.27 25.51 129.42
N ASP A 481 21.81 25.09 130.57
CA ASP A 481 23.23 25.23 130.92
C ASP A 481 23.84 23.87 131.31
N PRO A 482 24.90 23.36 130.65
CA PRO A 482 25.43 22.03 130.91
C PRO A 482 26.42 22.03 132.09
N PRO A 483 26.53 20.88 132.76
CA PRO A 483 27.81 20.18 132.67
C PRO A 483 27.59 18.82 132.00
N TYR A 484 28.44 18.55 131.02
CA TYR A 484 28.84 17.24 130.50
C TYR A 484 27.93 16.03 130.73
N PHE A 485 27.50 15.42 129.62
CA PHE A 485 27.02 14.04 129.43
C PHE A 485 27.16 13.07 130.62
N ASP A 486 26.34 13.21 131.66
CA ASP A 486 26.07 12.13 132.61
C ASP A 486 24.77 11.43 132.19
N PRO A 487 24.84 10.20 131.64
CA PRO A 487 23.65 9.48 131.21
C PRO A 487 22.69 9.16 132.36
N THR A 488 23.11 9.26 133.63
CA THR A 488 22.34 8.85 134.81
C THR A 488 21.70 9.99 135.61
N ALA A 489 21.90 11.26 135.21
CA ALA A 489 21.35 12.41 135.93
C ALA A 489 19.80 12.43 135.95
N PRO A 490 19.16 12.70 137.10
CA PRO A 490 17.71 12.64 137.26
C PRO A 490 16.99 13.78 136.50
N LEU A 491 16.07 13.42 135.60
CA LEU A 491 15.20 14.38 134.89
C LEU A 491 14.21 15.07 135.86
N SER A 492 13.97 16.37 135.67
CA SER A 492 13.07 17.20 136.50
C SER A 492 11.63 16.64 136.54
N LYS A 493 10.92 16.83 137.65
CA LYS A 493 9.54 16.31 137.84
C LYS A 493 8.54 17.06 136.93
N GLY A 494 7.97 16.37 135.94
CA GLY A 494 6.92 16.87 135.05
C GLY A 494 6.46 15.79 134.05
N TRP A 495 5.33 15.98 133.37
CA TRP A 495 4.78 14.96 132.45
C TRP A 495 5.73 14.62 131.29
N ILE A 496 6.52 15.60 130.84
CA ILE A 496 7.58 15.46 129.82
C ILE A 496 8.69 14.49 130.29
N ALA A 497 8.89 14.33 131.61
CA ALA A 497 9.87 13.40 132.16
C ALA A 497 9.55 11.93 131.84
N HIS A 498 8.27 11.59 131.62
CA HIS A 498 7.89 10.24 131.20
C HIS A 498 8.39 9.91 129.79
N LEU A 499 8.54 10.91 128.91
CA LEU A 499 9.08 10.74 127.56
C LEU A 499 10.60 10.54 127.55
N GLY A 500 11.31 11.05 128.56
CA GLY A 500 12.77 10.92 128.70
C GLY A 500 13.25 9.76 129.57
N ARG A 501 12.34 9.06 130.27
CA ARG A 501 12.68 7.92 131.13
C ARG A 501 12.72 6.61 130.36
N TRP A 502 13.62 5.73 130.79
CA TRP A 502 13.68 4.37 130.27
C TRP A 502 12.33 3.66 130.49
N PRO A 503 11.76 2.95 129.48
CA PRO A 503 12.30 2.64 128.15
C PRO A 503 11.75 3.51 126.98
N VAL A 504 11.04 4.62 127.25
CA VAL A 504 10.22 5.33 126.25
C VAL A 504 11.02 5.89 125.04
N PRO A 505 12.16 6.59 125.20
CA PRO A 505 12.97 7.06 124.06
C PRO A 505 13.45 5.92 123.15
N PHE A 506 13.77 4.76 123.74
CA PHE A 506 14.20 3.59 123.00
C PHE A 506 13.04 2.93 122.25
N ALA A 507 11.83 2.88 122.83
CA ALA A 507 10.64 2.39 122.13
C ALA A 507 10.28 3.29 120.94
N MET A 508 10.30 4.62 121.11
CA MET A 508 10.06 5.57 120.02
C MET A 508 11.15 5.51 118.95
N GLY A 509 12.42 5.46 119.38
CA GLY A 509 13.57 5.28 118.49
C GLY A 509 13.48 3.97 117.69
N ALA A 510 13.01 2.89 118.32
CA ALA A 510 12.82 1.58 117.68
C ALA A 510 11.73 1.62 116.62
N VAL A 511 10.56 2.20 116.92
CA VAL A 511 9.47 2.32 115.94
C VAL A 511 9.89 3.16 114.74
N LEU A 512 10.47 4.35 114.96
CA LEU A 512 10.91 5.23 113.88
C LEU A 512 12.03 4.61 113.04
N SER A 513 13.01 3.97 113.69
CA SER A 513 14.12 3.32 112.99
C SER A 513 13.68 2.05 112.27
N ALA A 514 12.78 1.26 112.85
CA ALA A 514 12.17 0.09 112.20
C ALA A 514 11.37 0.49 110.96
N SER A 515 10.47 1.48 111.07
CA SER A 515 9.68 1.96 109.94
C SER A 515 10.55 2.59 108.84
N SER A 516 11.48 3.47 109.19
CA SER A 516 12.37 4.14 108.22
C SER A 516 13.32 3.15 107.53
N THR A 517 13.96 2.26 108.29
CA THR A 517 14.90 1.26 107.75
C THR A 517 14.15 0.25 106.89
N SER A 518 13.00 -0.25 107.34
CA SER A 518 12.17 -1.18 106.56
C SER A 518 11.66 -0.54 105.27
N TYR A 519 11.23 0.72 105.31
CA TYR A 519 10.81 1.45 104.11
C TYR A 519 11.97 1.68 103.13
N ARG A 520 13.16 2.09 103.60
CA ARG A 520 14.34 2.28 102.75
C ARG A 520 14.82 0.97 102.13
N LEU A 521 14.83 -0.11 102.91
CA LEU A 521 15.16 -1.45 102.44
C LEU A 521 14.15 -1.95 101.41
N TRP A 522 12.85 -1.81 101.68
CA TRP A 522 11.80 -2.12 100.73
C TRP A 522 11.95 -1.30 99.43
N LYS A 523 12.18 0.02 99.53
CA LYS A 523 12.37 0.90 98.37
C LYS A 523 13.60 0.51 97.56
N HIS A 524 14.71 0.17 98.22
CA HIS A 524 15.93 -0.30 97.58
C HIS A 524 15.71 -1.64 96.87
N TYR A 525 15.10 -2.62 97.53
CA TYR A 525 14.77 -3.91 96.92
C TYR A 525 13.78 -3.76 95.75
N LYS A 526 12.73 -2.95 95.92
CA LYS A 526 11.76 -2.65 94.86
C LYS A 526 12.43 -2.05 93.63
N ARG A 527 13.37 -1.11 93.81
CA ARG A 527 14.10 -0.50 92.70
C ARG A 527 14.89 -1.53 91.89
N HIS A 528 15.64 -2.42 92.55
CA HIS A 528 16.44 -3.43 91.88
C HIS A 528 15.59 -4.58 91.31
N HIS A 529 14.50 -4.97 91.98
CA HIS A 529 13.52 -5.91 91.42
C HIS A 529 12.88 -5.36 90.15
N ASN A 530 12.44 -4.10 90.16
CA ASN A 530 11.88 -3.46 88.97
C ASN A 530 12.91 -3.34 87.84
N TRP A 531 14.20 -3.15 88.15
CA TRP A 531 15.25 -3.15 87.13
C TRP A 531 15.41 -4.52 86.49
N ALA A 532 15.48 -5.60 87.28
CA ALA A 532 15.56 -6.96 86.75
C ALA A 532 14.31 -7.36 85.95
N ALA A 533 13.11 -7.02 86.43
CA ALA A 533 11.85 -7.23 85.72
C ALA A 533 11.83 -6.44 84.40
N SER A 534 12.26 -5.18 84.41
CA SER A 534 12.37 -4.35 83.20
C SER A 534 13.38 -4.90 82.19
N ALA A 535 14.51 -5.45 82.65
CA ALA A 535 15.48 -6.12 81.78
C ALA A 535 14.89 -7.39 81.14
N ARG A 536 14.10 -8.17 81.89
CA ARG A 536 13.35 -9.32 81.36
C ARG A 536 12.32 -8.90 80.33
N ASP A 537 11.51 -7.89 80.60
CA ASP A 537 10.49 -7.41 79.66
C ASP A 537 11.13 -6.82 78.40
N SER A 538 12.29 -6.17 78.54
CA SER A 538 13.09 -5.71 77.42
C SER A 538 13.61 -6.87 76.56
N LEU A 539 14.05 -7.98 77.18
CA LEU A 539 14.44 -9.19 76.45
C LEU A 539 13.24 -9.84 75.74
N ASP A 540 12.08 -9.96 76.39
CA ASP A 540 10.87 -10.51 75.77
C ASP A 540 10.42 -9.68 74.56
N GLN A 541 10.39 -8.35 74.70
CA GLN A 541 10.10 -7.43 73.59
C GLN A 541 11.15 -7.51 72.49
N ALA A 542 12.44 -7.58 72.83
CA ALA A 542 13.52 -7.70 71.85
C ALA A 542 13.44 -9.02 71.07
N LEU A 543 13.15 -10.14 71.73
CA LEU A 543 12.97 -11.45 71.07
C LEU A 543 11.74 -11.46 70.16
N LYS A 544 10.61 -10.91 70.61
CA LYS A 544 9.40 -10.76 69.79
C LYS A 544 9.67 -9.90 68.56
N LYS A 545 10.31 -8.73 68.74
CA LYS A 545 10.70 -7.85 67.64
C LYS A 545 11.66 -8.54 66.68
N HIS A 546 12.68 -9.22 67.20
CA HIS A 546 13.66 -9.93 66.38
C HIS A 546 13.01 -11.00 65.51
N LEU A 547 12.15 -11.85 66.08
CA LEU A 547 11.48 -12.90 65.33
C LEU A 547 10.42 -12.36 64.36
N GLN A 548 9.51 -11.50 64.84
CA GLN A 548 8.37 -11.02 64.03
C GLN A 548 8.75 -9.98 62.99
N ARG A 549 9.74 -9.13 63.29
CA ARG A 549 10.13 -8.05 62.40
C ARG A 549 11.42 -8.40 61.67
N ASP A 550 12.51 -8.68 62.38
CA ASP A 550 13.82 -8.73 61.73
C ASP A 550 14.00 -10.03 60.92
N VAL A 551 13.75 -11.20 61.52
CA VAL A 551 13.88 -12.51 60.87
C VAL A 551 12.83 -12.72 59.77
N VAL A 552 11.57 -12.39 60.05
CA VAL A 552 10.51 -12.49 59.05
C VAL A 552 10.76 -11.51 57.90
N SER A 553 11.14 -10.25 58.16
CA SER A 553 11.47 -9.30 57.08
C SER A 553 12.64 -9.77 56.22
N TYR A 554 13.65 -10.42 56.81
CA TYR A 554 14.75 -11.02 56.06
C TYR A 554 14.25 -12.06 55.04
N PHE A 555 13.35 -12.95 55.44
CA PHE A 555 12.77 -13.94 54.52
C PHE A 555 11.85 -13.30 53.47
N TYR A 556 11.07 -12.27 53.85
CA TYR A 556 10.29 -11.48 52.89
C TYR A 556 11.16 -10.82 51.83
N ARG A 557 12.29 -10.22 52.21
CA ARG A 557 13.24 -9.60 51.25
C ARG A 557 13.81 -10.64 50.29
N ARG A 558 14.15 -11.84 50.76
CA ARG A 558 14.63 -12.93 49.89
C ARG A 558 13.54 -13.44 48.94
N LEU A 559 12.30 -13.58 49.40
CA LEU A 559 11.18 -13.94 48.52
C LEU A 559 10.89 -12.84 47.50
N HIS A 560 10.97 -11.59 47.91
CA HIS A 560 10.85 -10.44 47.03
C HIS A 560 11.93 -10.45 45.95
N TYR A 561 13.19 -10.76 46.31
CA TYR A 561 14.26 -10.92 45.34
C TYR A 561 13.95 -12.04 44.32
N THR A 562 13.47 -13.21 44.76
CA THR A 562 13.01 -14.29 43.86
C THR A 562 11.88 -13.82 42.94
N ARG A 563 10.98 -12.96 43.43
CA ARG A 563 9.93 -12.33 42.62
C ARG A 563 10.53 -11.43 41.54
N LEU A 564 11.46 -10.55 41.91
CA LEU A 564 12.12 -9.64 40.98
C LEU A 564 12.81 -10.40 39.85
N LEU A 565 13.49 -11.51 40.14
CA LEU A 565 14.09 -12.39 39.11
C LEU A 565 13.04 -12.91 38.11
N TRP A 566 11.84 -13.26 38.57
CA TRP A 566 10.73 -13.66 37.70
C TRP A 566 10.14 -12.50 36.91
N VAL A 567 9.99 -11.32 37.54
CA VAL A 567 9.56 -10.09 36.87
C VAL A 567 10.52 -9.76 35.72
N GLN A 568 11.83 -9.78 35.98
CA GLN A 568 12.87 -9.57 34.97
C GLN A 568 12.78 -10.60 33.85
N ARG A 569 12.62 -11.89 34.19
CA ARG A 569 12.49 -12.97 33.20
C ARG A 569 11.27 -12.79 32.30
N ILE A 570 10.13 -12.36 32.87
CA ILE A 570 8.91 -12.08 32.11
C ILE A 570 9.14 -10.90 31.16
N TYR A 571 9.65 -9.76 31.65
CA TYR A 571 9.90 -8.61 30.78
C TYR A 571 10.94 -8.92 29.70
N ARG A 572 12.02 -9.65 30.01
CA ARG A 572 13.00 -10.09 29.02
C ARG A 572 12.33 -10.90 27.91
N ARG A 573 11.49 -11.88 28.27
CA ARG A 573 10.79 -12.72 27.29
C ARG A 573 9.76 -11.95 26.49
N LEU A 574 9.07 -10.98 27.09
CA LEU A 574 8.17 -10.08 26.37
C LEU A 574 8.94 -9.23 25.36
N VAL A 575 10.08 -8.65 25.74
CA VAL A 575 10.94 -7.90 24.81
C VAL A 575 11.40 -8.79 23.64
N GLU A 576 11.86 -10.02 23.90
CA GLU A 576 12.22 -10.98 22.84
C GLU A 576 11.06 -11.22 21.87
N LYS A 577 9.84 -11.40 22.39
CA LYS A 577 8.64 -11.64 21.56
C LYS A 577 8.17 -10.42 20.80
N LEU A 578 8.31 -9.23 21.39
CA LEU A 578 8.05 -7.97 20.70
C LEU A 578 9.06 -7.76 19.56
N ASP A 579 10.34 -8.06 19.79
CA ASP A 579 11.38 -7.96 18.76
C ASP A 579 11.12 -8.91 17.58
N GLU A 580 10.72 -10.15 17.85
CA GLU A 580 10.32 -11.13 16.83
C GLU A 580 9.12 -10.64 16.00
N ALA A 581 8.09 -10.11 16.66
CA ALA A 581 6.90 -9.57 16.01
C ALA A 581 7.22 -8.31 15.18
N ILE A 582 8.02 -7.38 15.72
CA ILE A 582 8.48 -6.18 15.02
C ILE A 582 9.27 -6.56 13.77
N ALA A 583 10.22 -7.50 13.87
CA ALA A 583 11.01 -7.97 12.73
C ALA A 583 10.12 -8.59 11.64
N THR A 584 9.09 -9.35 12.03
CA THR A 584 8.12 -9.94 11.10
C THR A 584 7.32 -8.86 10.37
N LEU A 585 6.79 -7.87 11.09
CA LEU A 585 6.03 -6.75 10.51
C LEU A 585 6.92 -5.85 9.63
N GLU A 586 8.19 -5.66 9.99
CA GLU A 586 9.16 -4.95 9.16
C GLU A 586 9.49 -5.72 7.87
N GLY A 587 9.60 -7.04 7.95
CA GLY A 587 9.73 -7.91 6.78
C GLY A 587 8.53 -7.79 5.83
N ILE A 588 7.31 -7.80 6.37
CA ILE A 588 6.09 -7.56 5.59
C ILE A 588 6.10 -6.17 4.97
N ARG A 589 6.46 -5.13 5.72
CA ARG A 589 6.58 -3.75 5.21
C ARG A 589 7.60 -3.65 4.07
N ALA A 590 8.73 -4.34 4.16
CA ALA A 590 9.74 -4.40 3.11
C ALA A 590 9.20 -5.14 1.87
N ALA A 591 8.52 -6.27 2.05
CA ALA A 591 7.91 -7.02 0.95
C ALA A 591 6.81 -6.21 0.23
N LEU A 592 5.97 -5.49 0.98
CA LEU A 592 4.98 -4.56 0.43
C LEU A 592 5.62 -3.41 -0.36
N ALA A 593 6.77 -2.90 0.10
CA ALA A 593 7.52 -1.87 -0.62
C ALA A 593 8.13 -2.41 -1.92
N GLN A 594 8.65 -3.64 -1.90
CA GLN A 594 9.16 -4.31 -3.10
C GLN A 594 8.04 -4.57 -4.12
N ALA A 595 6.89 -5.06 -3.67
CA ALA A 595 5.73 -5.30 -4.54
C ALA A 595 5.25 -4.00 -5.23
N ASP A 596 5.24 -2.87 -4.54
CA ASP A 596 4.91 -1.56 -5.14
C ASP A 596 5.96 -1.11 -6.17
N LEU A 597 7.25 -1.39 -5.93
CA LEU A 597 8.31 -1.13 -6.92
C LEU A 597 8.12 -1.97 -8.18
N ASP A 598 7.86 -3.27 -8.03
CA ASP A 598 7.69 -4.20 -9.14
C ASP A 598 6.43 -3.87 -9.96
N LEU A 599 5.29 -3.61 -9.29
CA LEU A 599 4.07 -3.15 -9.94
C LEU A 599 4.27 -1.78 -10.61
N GLY A 600 5.05 -0.88 -10.02
CA GLY A 600 5.39 0.40 -10.62
C GLY A 600 6.25 0.27 -11.88
N GLN A 601 7.13 -0.74 -11.94
CA GLN A 601 7.88 -1.07 -13.16
C GLN A 601 6.95 -1.65 -14.23
N GLU A 602 6.04 -2.56 -13.85
CA GLU A 602 5.05 -3.13 -14.74
C GLU A 602 4.11 -2.05 -15.32
N GLU A 603 3.63 -1.13 -14.48
CA GLU A 603 2.81 0.01 -14.91
C GLU A 603 3.54 0.85 -15.97
N ARG A 604 4.79 1.24 -15.72
CA ARG A 604 5.60 2.01 -16.69
C ARG A 604 5.81 1.23 -17.98
N ALA A 605 6.09 -0.07 -17.90
CA ALA A 605 6.27 -0.91 -19.08
C ALA A 605 4.99 -1.00 -19.92
N LEU A 606 3.82 -1.05 -19.27
CA LEU A 606 2.52 -1.03 -19.95
C LEU A 606 2.21 0.34 -20.56
N GLU A 607 2.50 1.44 -19.85
CA GLU A 607 2.38 2.80 -20.40
C GLU A 607 3.32 3.02 -21.59
N ASP A 608 4.55 2.54 -21.52
CA ASP A 608 5.52 2.65 -22.59
C ASP A 608 5.16 1.76 -23.78
N ARG A 609 4.53 0.60 -23.56
CA ARG A 609 3.91 -0.20 -24.65
C ARG A 609 2.79 0.57 -25.32
N LEU A 610 1.87 1.18 -24.56
CA LEU A 610 0.81 2.02 -25.13
C LEU A 610 1.38 3.21 -25.93
N ARG A 611 2.48 3.82 -25.47
CA ARG A 611 3.20 4.88 -26.20
C ARG A 611 3.95 4.37 -27.43
N ALA A 612 4.62 3.22 -27.34
CA ALA A 612 5.46 2.66 -28.40
C ALA A 612 4.62 2.05 -29.53
N GLU A 613 3.47 1.45 -29.21
CA GLU A 613 2.45 1.09 -30.20
C GLU A 613 1.90 2.34 -30.90
N GLY A 614 1.82 3.46 -30.16
CA GLY A 614 1.68 4.85 -30.64
C GLY A 614 2.61 5.24 -31.80
N LEU A 615 3.81 4.67 -31.84
CA LEU A 615 4.93 5.11 -32.69
C LEU A 615 5.29 4.11 -33.80
N ARG A 616 4.68 2.91 -33.83
CA ARG A 616 5.06 1.81 -34.75
C ARG A 616 4.18 1.66 -36.00
N GLY A 617 3.21 2.54 -36.26
CA GLY A 617 2.27 2.37 -37.38
C GLY A 617 2.65 3.10 -38.67
N GLY A 618 2.90 2.35 -39.75
CA GLY A 618 2.61 2.83 -41.11
C GLY A 618 1.16 2.43 -41.43
N VAL A 619 0.26 3.32 -41.85
CA VAL A 619 0.55 4.42 -42.79
C VAL A 619 0.08 5.79 -42.36
N LEU A 620 -0.89 5.87 -41.46
CA LEU A 620 -1.03 6.99 -40.53
C LEU A 620 -1.53 6.48 -39.15
N PHE A 621 -1.23 5.21 -38.84
CA PHE A 621 -1.62 4.51 -37.60
C PHE A 621 -0.54 4.71 -36.51
N ARG A 622 -0.70 4.39 -35.22
CA ARG A 622 -1.70 3.59 -34.47
C ARG A 622 -1.52 3.94 -32.97
N GLY A 623 -2.48 3.63 -32.10
CA GLY A 623 -2.36 3.79 -30.64
C GLY A 623 -2.97 5.09 -30.12
N LEU A 624 -4.28 5.09 -29.96
CA LEU A 624 -5.05 6.28 -29.57
C LEU A 624 -5.28 6.41 -28.07
N LEU A 625 -5.18 5.31 -27.31
CA LEU A 625 -5.29 5.45 -25.88
C LEU A 625 -3.97 5.96 -25.33
N SER A 626 -3.90 7.28 -25.13
CA SER A 626 -2.79 7.91 -24.43
C SER A 626 -2.73 7.35 -22.99
N PRO A 627 -1.57 7.42 -22.32
CA PRO A 627 -1.48 7.14 -20.88
C PRO A 627 -2.47 7.98 -20.06
N GLU A 628 -2.82 9.18 -20.54
CA GLU A 628 -3.86 10.05 -19.97
C GLU A 628 -5.24 9.42 -20.12
N GLY A 629 -5.64 8.97 -21.32
CA GLY A 629 -6.91 8.27 -21.50
C GLY A 629 -6.98 6.95 -20.70
N ALA A 630 -5.88 6.22 -20.60
CA ALA A 630 -5.81 5.04 -19.71
C ALA A 630 -6.02 5.39 -18.24
N ARG A 631 -5.57 6.59 -17.82
CA ARG A 631 -5.80 7.11 -16.47
C ARG A 631 -7.24 7.54 -16.28
N ASP A 632 -7.83 8.23 -17.24
CA ASP A 632 -9.23 8.66 -17.14
C ASP A 632 -10.17 7.44 -17.06
N ILE A 633 -9.91 6.41 -17.89
CA ILE A 633 -10.62 5.13 -17.79
C ILE A 633 -10.45 4.49 -16.41
N TYR A 634 -9.24 4.45 -15.88
CA TYR A 634 -8.99 3.93 -14.54
C TYR A 634 -9.74 4.72 -13.45
N GLU A 635 -9.72 6.05 -13.50
CA GLU A 635 -10.39 6.91 -12.53
C GLU A 635 -11.91 6.77 -12.55
N GLU A 636 -12.51 6.48 -13.71
CA GLU A 636 -13.96 6.31 -13.86
C GLU A 636 -14.47 4.94 -13.36
N ILE A 637 -13.64 3.90 -13.48
CA ILE A 637 -14.03 2.51 -13.16
C ILE A 637 -13.51 2.02 -11.81
N LYS A 638 -12.54 2.71 -11.21
CA LYS A 638 -11.96 2.24 -9.96
C LYS A 638 -13.04 2.18 -8.88
N PRO A 639 -12.94 1.24 -7.93
CA PRO A 639 -13.87 1.17 -6.81
C PRO A 639 -14.00 2.53 -6.10
N VAL A 640 -15.24 2.97 -5.86
CA VAL A 640 -15.54 4.24 -5.16
C VAL A 640 -14.82 4.30 -3.81
N ASP A 641 -14.69 3.15 -3.15
CA ASP A 641 -13.94 3.01 -1.92
C ASP A 641 -12.82 1.96 -2.04
N THR A 642 -11.62 2.43 -2.38
CA THR A 642 -10.39 1.62 -2.37
C THR A 642 -10.13 1.00 -1.00
N HIS A 643 -10.60 1.62 0.10
CA HIS A 643 -10.41 1.09 1.45
C HIS A 643 -11.22 -0.19 1.64
N ALA A 644 -12.48 -0.22 1.20
CA ALA A 644 -13.31 -1.43 1.23
C ALA A 644 -12.70 -2.56 0.38
N ALA A 645 -12.12 -2.21 -0.78
CA ALA A 645 -11.40 -3.18 -1.61
C ALA A 645 -10.16 -3.75 -0.90
N ALA A 646 -9.37 -2.89 -0.25
CA ALA A 646 -8.21 -3.31 0.53
C ALA A 646 -8.60 -4.15 1.76
N GLU A 647 -9.67 -3.81 2.46
CA GLU A 647 -10.17 -4.55 3.62
C GLU A 647 -10.66 -5.94 3.22
N ARG A 648 -11.39 -6.04 2.10
CA ARG A 648 -11.80 -7.34 1.58
C ARG A 648 -10.61 -8.16 1.07
N PHE A 649 -9.64 -7.54 0.39
CA PHE A 649 -8.40 -8.23 0.00
C PHE A 649 -7.69 -8.80 1.23
N LEU A 650 -7.53 -7.99 2.28
CA LEU A 650 -6.95 -8.42 3.56
C LEU A 650 -7.73 -9.61 4.15
N LYS A 651 -9.06 -9.54 4.21
CA LYS A 651 -9.90 -10.64 4.72
C LYS A 651 -9.78 -11.91 3.86
N GLU A 652 -9.79 -11.79 2.53
CA GLU A 652 -9.64 -12.94 1.62
C GLU A 652 -8.22 -13.53 1.70
N ALA A 653 -7.18 -12.71 1.82
CA ALA A 653 -5.78 -13.15 1.91
C ALA A 653 -5.45 -13.83 3.25
N LEU A 654 -6.09 -13.39 4.35
CA LEU A 654 -5.96 -14.02 5.66
C LEU A 654 -6.90 -15.21 5.85
N ALA A 655 -7.88 -15.41 4.96
CA ALA A 655 -8.76 -16.57 4.99
C ALA A 655 -7.97 -17.84 4.62
N GLY A 656 -7.44 -18.52 5.63
CA GLY A 656 -6.70 -19.78 5.47
C GLY A 656 -5.17 -19.63 5.48
N SER A 657 -4.63 -18.45 5.81
CA SER A 657 -3.19 -18.23 5.99
C SER A 657 -2.91 -17.19 7.08
N PRO A 658 -1.93 -17.43 7.99
CA PRO A 658 -1.60 -16.46 9.03
C PRO A 658 -0.95 -15.21 8.43
N TRP A 659 -1.19 -14.05 9.04
CA TRP A 659 -0.64 -12.77 8.57
C TRP A 659 0.89 -12.75 8.50
N THR A 660 1.56 -13.62 9.26
CA THR A 660 3.02 -13.78 9.32
C THR A 660 3.63 -14.30 8.02
N ALA A 661 2.85 -14.89 7.10
CA ALA A 661 3.33 -15.46 5.84
C ALA A 661 3.43 -14.44 4.67
N ALA A 662 3.24 -13.14 4.92
CA ALA A 662 3.28 -12.07 3.91
C ALA A 662 2.41 -12.31 2.65
N PRO A 663 1.12 -12.71 2.78
CA PRO A 663 0.26 -13.00 1.62
C PRO A 663 0.02 -11.77 0.71
N PHE A 664 0.30 -10.56 1.22
CA PHE A 664 0.12 -9.30 0.50
C PHE A 664 1.20 -9.03 -0.57
N ALA A 665 2.32 -9.77 -0.55
CA ALA A 665 3.43 -9.60 -1.48
C ALA A 665 3.30 -10.47 -2.74
N GLU A 666 2.33 -11.38 -2.78
CA GLU A 666 2.07 -12.20 -3.95
C GLU A 666 1.40 -11.36 -5.04
N ILE A 667 2.22 -10.71 -5.87
CA ILE A 667 1.79 -9.91 -7.03
C ILE A 667 0.73 -10.64 -7.87
N PRO A 668 0.87 -11.95 -8.18
CA PRO A 668 -0.15 -12.66 -8.95
C PRO A 668 -1.51 -12.75 -8.24
N ALA A 669 -1.51 -13.03 -6.93
CA ALA A 669 -2.74 -13.14 -6.14
C ALA A 669 -3.43 -11.78 -5.97
N LEU A 670 -2.66 -10.73 -5.67
CA LEU A 670 -3.16 -9.37 -5.58
C LEU A 670 -3.73 -8.90 -6.92
N THR A 671 -3.05 -9.18 -8.03
CA THR A 671 -3.53 -8.77 -9.35
C THR A 671 -4.78 -9.57 -9.75
N ALA A 672 -4.83 -10.88 -9.47
CA ALA A 672 -6.02 -11.70 -9.71
C ALA A 672 -7.23 -11.23 -8.89
N PHE A 673 -7.01 -10.80 -7.64
CA PHE A 673 -8.05 -10.15 -6.84
C PHE A 673 -8.52 -8.84 -7.49
N CYS A 674 -7.60 -7.98 -7.93
CA CYS A 674 -7.95 -6.73 -8.60
C CYS A 674 -8.72 -6.97 -9.90
N ASP A 675 -8.30 -7.95 -10.71
CA ASP A 675 -9.01 -8.37 -11.92
C ASP A 675 -10.43 -8.82 -11.60
N LYS A 676 -10.60 -9.66 -10.55
CA LYS A 676 -11.90 -10.10 -10.05
C LYS A 676 -12.76 -8.95 -9.53
N GLU A 677 -12.16 -7.91 -8.93
CA GLU A 677 -12.89 -6.76 -8.41
C GLU A 677 -13.30 -5.75 -9.48
N LEU A 678 -12.42 -5.48 -10.43
CA LEU A 678 -12.78 -4.74 -11.64
C LEU A 678 -13.85 -5.48 -12.45
N ALA A 679 -13.76 -6.81 -12.50
CA ALA A 679 -14.80 -7.65 -13.09
C ALA A 679 -16.08 -7.62 -12.25
N ARG A 680 -16.09 -7.73 -10.92
CA ARG A 680 -17.34 -7.72 -10.11
C ARG A 680 -18.11 -6.42 -10.16
N LEU A 681 -17.45 -5.30 -10.47
CA LEU A 681 -18.11 -4.06 -10.89
C LEU A 681 -18.83 -4.20 -12.25
N ASP A 682 -18.99 -5.44 -12.76
CA ASP A 682 -19.45 -5.94 -14.07
C ASP A 682 -20.73 -5.37 -14.63
N VAL A 683 -21.52 -4.62 -13.87
CA VAL A 683 -22.59 -3.79 -14.44
C VAL A 683 -22.01 -2.56 -15.16
N LEU A 684 -20.75 -2.23 -14.86
CA LEU A 684 -19.96 -1.10 -15.36
C LEU A 684 -18.60 -1.52 -15.93
N SER A 685 -18.28 -2.83 -15.99
CA SER A 685 -16.94 -3.33 -16.35
C SER A 685 -16.35 -2.54 -17.53
N PRO A 686 -15.17 -1.89 -17.36
CA PRO A 686 -14.53 -1.07 -18.40
C PRO A 686 -14.49 -1.72 -19.78
N PHE A 687 -14.38 -3.04 -19.84
CA PHE A 687 -14.04 -3.76 -21.08
C PHE A 687 -15.19 -4.61 -21.62
N LYS A 688 -16.41 -4.46 -21.10
CA LYS A 688 -17.61 -4.94 -21.80
C LYS A 688 -17.87 -4.08 -23.06
N PRO A 689 -18.50 -4.65 -24.10
CA PRO A 689 -18.79 -3.92 -25.34
C PRO A 689 -19.58 -2.61 -25.13
N ASP A 690 -20.28 -2.47 -23.99
CA ASP A 690 -21.18 -1.33 -23.69
C ASP A 690 -20.65 -0.37 -22.60
N SER A 691 -19.37 -0.44 -22.22
CA SER A 691 -18.85 0.40 -21.11
C SER A 691 -18.59 1.85 -21.51
N GLU A 692 -19.31 2.78 -20.87
CA GLU A 692 -19.27 4.24 -21.09
C GLU A 692 -17.87 4.86 -20.90
N ALA A 693 -16.98 4.25 -20.11
CA ALA A 693 -15.66 4.81 -19.82
C ALA A 693 -14.65 4.65 -20.98
N LEU A 694 -14.50 3.41 -21.45
CA LEU A 694 -13.69 3.10 -22.63
C LEU A 694 -14.18 3.86 -23.86
N PHE A 695 -15.49 3.98 -23.90
CA PHE A 695 -16.25 4.68 -24.87
C PHE A 695 -15.91 6.19 -24.90
N ARG A 696 -16.01 6.92 -23.78
CA ARG A 696 -15.62 8.34 -23.65
C ARG A 696 -14.15 8.58 -24.03
N CYS A 697 -13.24 7.74 -23.56
CA CYS A 697 -11.84 7.86 -23.93
C CYS A 697 -11.56 7.56 -25.41
N ALA A 698 -12.24 6.57 -26.00
CA ALA A 698 -12.15 6.33 -27.44
C ALA A 698 -12.76 7.47 -28.25
N SER A 699 -13.86 8.06 -27.80
CA SER A 699 -14.49 9.26 -28.35
C SER A 699 -13.49 10.40 -28.41
N ASP A 700 -12.87 10.75 -27.28
CA ASP A 700 -11.96 11.89 -27.18
C ASP A 700 -10.67 11.66 -27.96
N ALA A 701 -10.15 10.44 -27.95
CA ALA A 701 -9.02 10.07 -28.77
C ALA A 701 -9.38 10.13 -30.27
N THR A 702 -10.50 9.54 -30.69
CA THR A 702 -11.00 9.58 -32.07
C THR A 702 -11.18 11.01 -32.55
N ARG A 703 -11.74 11.87 -31.71
CA ARG A 703 -11.89 13.31 -31.96
C ARG A 703 -10.54 14.02 -32.12
N ALA A 704 -9.59 13.79 -31.22
CA ALA A 704 -8.26 14.39 -31.30
C ALA A 704 -7.50 13.89 -32.53
N PHE A 705 -7.66 12.61 -32.86
CA PHE A 705 -7.13 11.98 -34.06
C PHE A 705 -7.76 12.57 -35.31
N LEU A 706 -9.09 12.62 -35.41
CA LEU A 706 -9.81 13.21 -36.53
C LEU A 706 -9.48 14.70 -36.67
N SER A 707 -9.26 15.42 -35.58
CA SER A 707 -8.78 16.80 -35.62
C SER A 707 -7.37 16.89 -36.19
N LYS A 708 -6.43 16.07 -35.70
CA LYS A 708 -5.05 16.01 -36.23
C LYS A 708 -5.00 15.50 -37.67
N LEU A 709 -5.83 14.53 -38.00
CA LEU A 709 -5.97 13.92 -39.32
C LEU A 709 -6.60 14.94 -40.26
N ALA A 710 -7.67 15.63 -39.88
CA ALA A 710 -8.24 16.74 -40.65
C ALA A 710 -7.23 17.88 -40.85
N LEU A 711 -6.42 18.21 -39.84
CA LEU A 711 -5.33 19.21 -39.94
C LEU A 711 -4.13 18.73 -40.79
N LYS A 712 -3.92 17.42 -40.94
CA LYS A 712 -2.85 16.82 -41.76
C LYS A 712 -3.30 16.58 -43.19
N LEU A 713 -4.51 16.06 -43.36
CA LEU A 713 -5.17 15.75 -44.63
C LEU A 713 -5.87 16.95 -45.26
N SER A 714 -6.04 18.06 -44.54
CA SER A 714 -6.41 19.34 -45.15
C SER A 714 -5.40 19.62 -46.26
N PRO A 715 -5.75 19.45 -47.55
CA PRO A 715 -4.78 19.50 -48.61
C PRO A 715 -4.47 20.95 -48.92
N PRO A 716 -3.19 21.31 -49.10
CA PRO A 716 -2.84 22.05 -50.29
C PRO A 716 -2.96 21.13 -51.50
N LEU A 717 -3.61 21.64 -52.55
CA LEU A 717 -3.21 21.49 -53.95
C LEU A 717 -3.75 22.74 -54.70
N ALA A 718 -3.47 24.00 -54.36
CA ALA A 718 -2.57 24.67 -53.42
C ALA A 718 -3.37 25.73 -52.64
N THR A 719 -3.73 25.60 -51.35
CA THR A 719 -4.64 26.57 -50.65
C THR A 719 -5.82 27.03 -51.54
N ILE A 720 -6.65 26.12 -52.06
CA ILE A 720 -8.10 26.20 -52.38
C ILE A 720 -8.68 27.60 -52.81
N GLU A 721 -7.96 28.41 -53.60
CA GLU A 721 -8.09 29.88 -53.74
C GLU A 721 -7.74 30.60 -52.41
N ALA A 722 -7.08 31.75 -52.32
CA ALA A 722 -7.78 33.05 -52.27
C ALA A 722 -9.28 33.03 -51.84
N ALA A 723 -9.67 32.10 -50.95
CA ALA A 723 -11.00 31.48 -50.89
C ALA A 723 -12.13 32.51 -51.03
N ARG A 724 -12.80 32.43 -52.20
CA ARG A 724 -14.24 32.67 -52.28
C ARG A 724 -14.89 32.09 -51.02
N GLY A 725 -15.74 32.89 -50.39
CA GLY A 725 -16.13 32.78 -48.97
C GLY A 725 -16.87 31.52 -48.50
N GLU A 726 -16.80 30.39 -49.22
CA GLU A 726 -17.30 29.11 -48.73
C GLU A 726 -16.26 28.00 -48.95
N PRO A 727 -15.92 27.22 -47.91
CA PRO A 727 -15.08 26.04 -48.07
C PRO A 727 -15.74 25.04 -49.03
N PRO A 728 -14.98 24.28 -49.86
CA PRO A 728 -15.55 23.28 -50.74
C PRO A 728 -16.40 22.30 -49.92
N ARG A 729 -17.68 22.22 -50.27
CA ARG A 729 -18.61 21.26 -49.71
C ARG A 729 -18.23 19.88 -50.25
N GLY A 730 -17.36 19.20 -49.52
CA GLY A 730 -17.02 17.80 -49.77
C GLY A 730 -16.99 17.07 -48.44
N ARG A 731 -18.06 16.32 -48.14
CA ARG A 731 -18.14 15.49 -46.95
C ARG A 731 -18.82 14.18 -47.30
N HIS A 732 -18.02 13.25 -47.81
CA HIS A 732 -18.34 11.83 -47.71
C HIS A 732 -17.27 11.20 -46.83
N ILE A 733 -17.58 11.16 -45.54
CA ILE A 733 -16.88 10.33 -44.58
C ILE A 733 -17.71 9.06 -44.50
N ALA A 734 -17.26 8.02 -45.18
CA ALA A 734 -17.89 6.72 -45.13
C ALA A 734 -16.74 5.71 -44.99
N ILE A 735 -16.71 4.78 -44.04
CA ILE A 735 -17.79 4.19 -43.25
C ILE A 735 -17.30 3.99 -41.80
N VAL A 736 -17.94 4.70 -40.87
CA VAL A 736 -18.19 4.19 -39.51
C VAL A 736 -19.45 3.31 -39.64
N PRO A 737 -19.61 2.20 -38.90
CA PRO A 737 -20.79 1.32 -39.00
C PRO A 737 -22.11 2.09 -39.21
N GLU A 738 -23.05 1.55 -39.99
CA GLU A 738 -24.30 2.21 -40.46
C GLU A 738 -25.02 3.06 -39.40
N GLY A 739 -25.02 2.62 -38.13
CA GLY A 739 -25.59 3.39 -37.01
C GLY A 739 -24.86 4.69 -36.62
N ALA A 740 -23.70 4.99 -37.20
CA ALA A 740 -22.85 6.14 -36.90
C ALA A 740 -22.73 7.14 -38.07
N GLU A 741 -23.36 6.87 -39.21
CA GLU A 741 -23.28 7.71 -40.41
C GLU A 741 -23.99 9.06 -40.22
N THR A 742 -25.20 9.07 -39.66
CA THR A 742 -25.95 10.30 -39.30
C THR A 742 -25.16 11.16 -38.32
N PHE A 743 -24.53 10.52 -37.35
CA PHE A 743 -23.75 11.15 -36.29
C PHE A 743 -22.46 11.84 -36.79
N VAL A 744 -21.72 11.20 -37.72
CA VAL A 744 -20.55 11.81 -38.35
C VAL A 744 -20.96 12.98 -39.24
N ASN A 745 -22.06 12.85 -39.99
CA ASN A 745 -22.55 13.92 -40.86
C ASN A 745 -22.97 15.17 -40.06
N GLU A 746 -23.60 15.00 -38.90
CA GLU A 746 -23.96 16.09 -37.98
C GLU A 746 -22.74 16.73 -37.29
N LEU A 747 -21.76 15.93 -36.83
CA LEU A 747 -20.52 16.40 -36.19
C LEU A 747 -19.73 17.38 -37.07
N PHE A 748 -19.64 17.05 -38.36
CA PHE A 748 -18.98 17.91 -39.31
C PHE A 748 -19.86 19.14 -39.60
N ALA A 749 -21.19 18.99 -39.74
CA ALA A 749 -22.12 20.08 -40.01
C ALA A 749 -22.10 21.20 -38.95
N GLU A 750 -21.87 20.86 -37.68
CA GLU A 750 -21.97 21.82 -36.57
C GLU A 750 -20.64 22.46 -36.13
N GLU A 751 -19.48 22.08 -36.72
CA GLU A 751 -18.12 22.44 -36.25
C GLU A 751 -17.84 22.16 -34.75
N ASN A 752 -18.79 21.57 -34.03
CA ASN A 752 -18.76 21.41 -32.60
C ASN A 752 -18.17 20.06 -32.22
N VAL A 753 -16.87 19.94 -32.49
CA VAL A 753 -16.02 18.76 -32.24
C VAL A 753 -15.91 18.43 -30.73
N ARG A 754 -16.73 18.96 -29.82
CA ARG A 754 -16.51 18.93 -28.36
C ARG A 754 -17.50 18.09 -27.51
N GLY A 755 -18.61 17.55 -28.02
CA GLY A 755 -19.56 16.70 -27.26
C GLY A 755 -19.32 15.18 -27.44
N GLY A 756 -19.42 14.37 -26.37
CA GLY A 756 -19.01 12.94 -26.26
C GLY A 756 -19.68 11.93 -27.24
N TRP A 757 -18.95 10.90 -27.71
CA TRP A 757 -19.22 10.20 -28.99
C TRP A 757 -19.39 8.67 -28.95
N ASP A 758 -20.62 8.11 -29.14
CA ASP A 758 -21.15 6.68 -29.26
C ASP A 758 -20.44 5.62 -30.13
N VAL A 759 -19.15 5.72 -30.45
CA VAL A 759 -18.57 4.93 -31.56
C VAL A 759 -18.44 3.43 -31.28
N ARG A 760 -18.41 2.97 -30.02
CA ARG A 760 -18.17 1.55 -29.70
C ARG A 760 -19.45 0.71 -29.66
N GLY A 761 -20.56 1.28 -29.17
CA GLY A 761 -21.86 0.60 -29.17
C GLY A 761 -22.42 0.30 -30.56
N LEU A 762 -21.85 0.91 -31.60
CA LEU A 762 -22.34 0.83 -32.98
C LEU A 762 -21.51 -0.12 -33.87
N SER A 763 -20.37 -0.63 -33.40
CA SER A 763 -19.49 -1.54 -34.18
C SER A 763 -19.71 -3.01 -33.86
N ARG A 764 -19.74 -3.86 -34.89
CA ARG A 764 -19.77 -5.34 -34.73
C ARG A 764 -18.43 -5.93 -34.26
N ASP A 765 -17.34 -5.16 -34.36
CA ASP A 765 -16.04 -5.46 -33.74
C ASP A 765 -15.64 -4.29 -32.82
N PRO A 766 -15.85 -4.39 -31.49
CA PRO A 766 -15.59 -3.31 -30.55
C PRO A 766 -14.09 -2.99 -30.38
N ARG A 767 -13.20 -3.78 -31.00
CA ARG A 767 -11.74 -3.60 -30.91
C ARG A 767 -11.16 -2.77 -32.06
N ARG A 768 -11.91 -2.59 -33.16
CA ARG A 768 -11.41 -1.98 -34.40
C ARG A 768 -12.43 -1.03 -35.03
N ILE A 769 -12.02 0.22 -35.25
CA ILE A 769 -12.79 1.22 -36.00
C ILE A 769 -11.97 1.65 -37.21
N HIS A 770 -12.57 1.57 -38.40
CA HIS A 770 -11.96 2.03 -39.64
C HIS A 770 -12.52 3.41 -40.00
N LEU A 771 -11.63 4.31 -40.39
CA LEU A 771 -11.96 5.67 -40.81
C LEU A 771 -11.36 5.89 -42.18
N LEU A 772 -12.23 6.15 -43.15
CA LEU A 772 -11.86 6.55 -44.48
C LEU A 772 -12.40 7.94 -44.73
N ILE A 773 -11.50 8.83 -45.15
CA ILE A 773 -11.85 10.21 -45.48
C ILE A 773 -11.60 10.38 -46.96
N ASP A 774 -12.66 10.59 -47.73
CA ASP A 774 -12.61 11.01 -49.12
C ASP A 774 -12.95 12.50 -49.23
N ARG A 775 -12.20 13.20 -50.05
CA ARG A 775 -12.46 14.59 -50.44
C ARG A 775 -12.60 14.68 -51.97
N GLY A 776 -13.85 14.75 -52.43
CA GLY A 776 -14.22 14.95 -53.84
C GLY A 776 -14.35 16.43 -54.25
N GLY A 777 -14.82 16.65 -55.49
CA GLY A 777 -15.09 17.98 -56.05
C GLY A 777 -13.86 18.83 -56.35
N ILE A 778 -12.69 18.20 -56.57
CA ILE A 778 -11.46 18.92 -56.91
C ILE A 778 -11.51 19.30 -58.40
N GLY A 779 -11.60 20.61 -58.68
CA GLY A 779 -11.63 21.14 -60.05
C GLY A 779 -10.27 21.10 -60.75
N ILE A 780 -10.27 20.99 -62.08
CA ILE A 780 -9.04 20.94 -62.88
C ILE A 780 -8.18 22.21 -62.75
N ASP A 781 -8.79 23.36 -62.45
CA ASP A 781 -8.07 24.62 -62.26
C ASP A 781 -7.25 24.65 -60.97
N ALA A 782 -7.63 23.88 -59.93
CA ALA A 782 -6.80 23.68 -58.74
C ALA A 782 -5.50 22.94 -59.09
N ILE A 783 -5.58 21.97 -60.03
CA ILE A 783 -4.42 21.25 -60.56
C ILE A 783 -3.53 22.17 -61.42
N ARG A 784 -4.10 23.13 -62.15
CA ARG A 784 -3.34 24.15 -62.91
C ARG A 784 -2.61 25.14 -62.02
N ALA A 785 -3.20 25.56 -60.89
CA ALA A 785 -2.58 26.52 -59.97
C ALA A 785 -1.27 26.02 -59.32
N LEU A 786 -1.08 24.71 -59.21
CA LEU A 786 0.18 24.10 -58.76
C LEU A 786 1.37 24.38 -59.69
N GLN A 787 1.09 24.75 -60.94
CA GLN A 787 2.08 25.02 -61.99
C GLN A 787 2.72 26.40 -61.81
N SER A 788 1.96 27.40 -61.37
CA SER A 788 2.43 28.80 -61.25
C SER A 788 3.15 29.10 -59.93
N ALA A 789 2.88 28.36 -58.86
CA ALA A 789 3.54 28.51 -57.56
C ALA A 789 4.95 27.88 -57.50
N GLY A 790 5.38 27.20 -58.57
CA GLY A 790 6.64 26.45 -58.63
C GLY A 790 7.90 27.23 -58.99
N ALA A 791 7.79 28.50 -59.41
CA ALA A 791 8.98 29.31 -59.70
C ALA A 791 9.50 29.92 -58.38
N PRO A 792 10.75 29.62 -57.95
CA PRO A 792 11.33 30.36 -56.84
C PRO A 792 11.42 31.82 -57.25
N ARG A 793 10.61 32.68 -56.63
CA ARG A 793 10.78 34.13 -56.75
C ARG A 793 12.14 34.46 -56.13
N THR A 794 13.13 34.67 -56.99
CA THR A 794 14.38 35.33 -56.61
C THR A 794 13.99 36.70 -56.05
N PRO A 795 14.37 37.06 -54.81
CA PRO A 795 14.09 38.39 -54.31
C PRO A 795 14.82 39.38 -55.20
N ALA A 796 14.08 40.32 -55.78
CA ALA A 796 14.64 41.38 -56.61
C ALA A 796 15.66 42.18 -55.78
N ALA A 797 16.93 42.11 -56.18
CA ALA A 797 17.97 42.98 -55.69
C ALA A 797 17.73 44.40 -56.25
N GLY A 798 17.41 45.33 -55.35
CA GLY A 798 17.38 46.78 -55.58
C GLY A 798 16.91 47.42 -54.27
N GLY A 799 17.73 48.10 -53.46
CA GLY A 799 18.84 48.98 -53.79
C GLY A 799 18.35 50.43 -53.68
N GLY A 800 18.61 51.09 -52.54
CA GLY A 800 18.54 52.55 -52.45
C GLY A 800 18.34 53.19 -51.07
N LYS A 801 19.45 53.54 -50.41
CA LYS A 801 19.77 54.82 -49.69
C LYS A 801 18.93 55.21 -48.45
N SER A 802 19.45 55.76 -47.34
CA SER A 802 20.78 56.28 -46.96
C SER A 802 20.78 56.78 -45.49
N GLY A 803 21.88 56.51 -44.76
CA GLY A 803 22.56 57.32 -43.72
C GLY A 803 21.94 57.57 -42.33
N PRO A 804 22.74 57.96 -41.32
CA PRO A 804 24.20 58.17 -41.34
C PRO A 804 25.02 57.00 -40.77
#